data_AF-A0A1W9PKA1-F1
#
_entry.id   AF-A0A1W9PKA1-F1
#
_cell.length_a   1.000
_cell.length_b   1.000
_cell.length_c   1.000
_cell.angle_alpha   90.00
_cell.angle_beta   90.00
_cell.angle_gamma   90.00
#
_symmetry.space_group_name_H-M   'P 1'
#
loop_
_entity.id
_entity.type
_entity.pdbx_description
1 polymer ?
#
loop_
_entity_poly.entity_id
_entity_poly.type
_entity_poly.pdbx_seq_one_letter_code
_entity_poly.pdbx_strand_id
1 'polypeptide(L)'
;MDIWIPRRTKYGSDTIYHRMRLSLGYVYLYRSDKTSYISSVYVGQGKDLGPVGLKRGTYWLEVNRSSGSGSFSIRPTVVYPSFSGEKENNDSVEKAIIGKIGYNEGHLGYTDGYETDEKDWWRFKIDEDGEVSIQFEMDKTLSMSYVYLYRKDGDSYISSWYVEQKDKEFGPVGLKAGEYLIEINRGSGYGGYKLNIIYKPQKMSNDTEPNEDFAKATKAVIGTNEGHLGYTDGYETDGKDWWKFSVKKDGKFWIQFDMDETLSLSYVYLYRKGGDSYISSWYIGQKGEKFGPVGLKAGEYLIEVNRSNGYGGYYLTIDFEENPYGNDPEPNDEPVNASIAPVNETVYGHLGYTDGYETDEKDWWKFEIGAEGEVSFRVEPLDDLSLSYCYLYDSRASSYYKSIYVGKEAKTSDKVTLKPGTYYIEINRSSGYGAYKLHIYGPKAQALPRPKPLKPIKPKPVTELPKGFTDITAENNWIPIGTVSFEAVGIVVGDDIGDDPNDTDGDGNTISEGKDFDAIVSNEEFTPPITVIWNARWPTSEKEYQNMGLMSTEKGFFIGFITDPTERKIYVYVYGEEGKSEVKEVTNLDYNGYVDGTFKIVWNSDGSAVFYVNDEKVYESTLRIKIPMNIYLDTYEHPGFLKWIGYKKEGVAVLPKPRPVKKTVTYNWKWSSPEPNNWYRIEGNKITIYAVPGSDIWNCERRKAPMLVVDIPDKDRWEVSVHFEMPKRVLNTHVGLVLWNGKESGKVYAVYFGPKDQNNIAIEGSYSRICGGWAPFMILIPDTEGDFIRNYPYKTGWLKIKAVENEYSFFYREPGSEDWEFLGKIVTNPHEFTKVGLIAKAWFLNSVKVTFSDFKIEW
;
A
#
# COMPACT_ATOMS: atom_id res chain seq x y z
N MET A 1 44.04 76.81 -61.83
CA MET A 1 45.14 77.42 -62.58
C MET A 1 45.68 76.38 -63.53
N ASP A 2 45.59 76.70 -64.81
CA ASP A 2 46.17 76.03 -65.98
C ASP A 2 47.68 75.72 -65.78
N ILE A 3 48.40 74.90 -66.54
CA ILE A 3 48.78 74.97 -67.98
C ILE A 3 49.62 73.66 -68.22
N TRP A 4 49.36 72.76 -69.17
CA TRP A 4 49.45 72.76 -70.65
C TRP A 4 50.87 72.52 -71.27
N ILE A 5 51.16 71.22 -71.56
CA ILE A 5 51.79 70.60 -72.78
C ILE A 5 53.21 70.93 -73.31
N PRO A 6 53.71 70.38 -74.48
CA PRO A 6 53.30 69.22 -75.33
C PRO A 6 54.41 68.32 -75.96
N ARG A 7 53.96 67.15 -76.48
CA ARG A 7 54.21 66.46 -77.79
C ARG A 7 55.66 66.32 -78.33
N ARG A 8 56.10 65.26 -79.05
CA ARG A 8 55.51 64.06 -79.69
C ARG A 8 56.65 63.23 -80.33
N THR A 9 56.43 61.91 -80.46
CA THR A 9 56.82 60.95 -81.54
C THR A 9 58.32 60.64 -81.76
N LYS A 10 58.78 59.40 -82.01
CA LYS A 10 58.23 58.17 -82.66
C LYS A 10 59.19 57.00 -82.31
N TYR A 11 58.78 55.90 -81.66
CA TYR A 11 58.32 54.59 -82.19
C TYR A 11 59.09 54.05 -83.42
N GLY A 12 59.63 52.81 -83.43
CA GLY A 12 59.49 51.75 -82.45
C GLY A 12 60.24 50.45 -82.74
N SER A 13 60.37 49.66 -81.68
CA SER A 13 60.56 48.22 -81.65
C SER A 13 59.59 47.70 -80.58
N ASP A 14 58.33 47.48 -80.93
CA ASP A 14 57.33 46.98 -79.99
C ASP A 14 57.52 45.46 -79.79
N THR A 15 58.37 45.10 -78.84
CA THR A 15 58.17 43.87 -78.07
C THR A 15 57.54 44.32 -76.75
N ILE A 16 56.21 44.24 -76.69
CA ILE A 16 55.44 44.58 -75.49
C ILE A 16 55.76 43.53 -74.42
N TYR A 17 56.76 43.78 -73.57
CA TYR A 17 56.79 43.15 -72.25
C TYR A 17 55.61 43.73 -71.47
N HIS A 18 54.48 43.02 -71.50
CA HIS A 18 53.40 43.23 -70.55
C HIS A 18 54.02 43.29 -69.15
N ARG A 19 53.81 44.40 -68.43
CA ARG A 19 54.04 44.43 -66.98
C ARG A 19 53.25 43.27 -66.39
N MET A 20 53.93 42.19 -66.00
CA MET A 20 53.29 41.06 -65.33
C MET A 20 52.79 41.56 -63.98
N ARG A 21 51.50 41.92 -63.93
CA ARG A 21 50.79 42.25 -62.69
C ARG A 21 50.91 41.06 -61.74
N LEU A 22 51.13 41.34 -60.45
CA LEU A 22 51.16 40.32 -59.41
C LEU A 22 49.95 39.38 -59.55
N SER A 23 50.22 38.08 -59.67
CA SER A 23 49.24 37.01 -59.62
C SER A 23 49.50 36.19 -58.36
N LEU A 24 48.50 36.12 -57.48
CA LEU A 24 48.59 35.32 -56.26
C LEU A 24 48.31 33.86 -56.58
N GLY A 25 49.07 32.98 -55.93
CA GLY A 25 48.89 31.53 -55.96
C GLY A 25 47.85 31.09 -54.94
N TYR A 26 48.10 29.96 -54.29
CA TYR A 26 47.27 29.51 -53.18
C TYR A 26 47.46 30.40 -51.95
N VAL A 27 46.34 30.78 -51.36
CA VAL A 27 46.30 31.29 -49.99
C VAL A 27 45.80 30.16 -49.10
N TYR A 28 46.51 29.89 -48.02
CA TYR A 28 46.19 28.85 -47.06
C TYR A 28 45.85 29.50 -45.71
N LEU A 29 44.74 29.09 -45.12
CA LEU A 29 44.38 29.40 -43.74
C LEU A 29 44.88 28.28 -42.85
N TYR A 30 45.85 28.58 -42.00
CA TYR A 30 46.48 27.63 -41.07
C TYR A 30 45.89 27.70 -39.67
N ARG A 31 45.94 26.53 -39.01
CA ARG A 31 45.75 26.37 -37.57
C ARG A 31 46.69 27.28 -36.77
N SER A 32 46.40 27.45 -35.49
CA SER A 32 47.16 28.31 -34.57
C SER A 32 48.65 27.94 -34.46
N ASP A 33 48.99 26.66 -34.61
CA ASP A 33 50.33 26.11 -34.55
C ASP A 33 51.08 26.07 -35.90
N LYS A 34 50.40 26.42 -37.00
CA LYS A 34 50.89 26.38 -38.39
C LYS A 34 51.24 25.00 -38.94
N THR A 35 50.84 23.90 -38.29
CA THR A 35 51.23 22.55 -38.74
C THR A 35 50.43 22.08 -39.96
N SER A 36 49.19 22.54 -40.11
CA SER A 36 48.35 22.24 -41.27
C SER A 36 47.35 23.35 -41.57
N TYR A 37 46.89 23.41 -42.82
CA TYR A 37 45.87 24.35 -43.26
C TYR A 37 44.45 23.79 -43.10
N ILE A 38 43.53 24.64 -42.66
CA ILE A 38 42.08 24.42 -42.49
C ILE A 38 41.37 24.58 -43.84
N SER A 39 41.76 25.58 -44.62
CA SER A 39 41.16 25.88 -45.92
C SER A 39 42.19 26.52 -46.84
N SER A 40 41.96 26.44 -48.15
CA SER A 40 42.82 27.07 -49.15
C SER A 40 42.04 27.52 -50.38
N VAL A 41 42.54 28.55 -51.06
CA VAL A 41 41.96 29.01 -52.33
C VAL A 41 43.07 29.49 -53.27
N TYR A 42 42.96 29.14 -54.55
CA TYR A 42 43.81 29.74 -55.58
C TYR A 42 43.23 31.10 -55.99
N VAL A 43 43.93 32.18 -55.62
CA VAL A 43 43.40 33.55 -55.72
C VAL A 43 43.48 34.13 -57.13
N GLY A 44 44.56 33.88 -57.87
CA GLY A 44 44.78 34.49 -59.19
C GLY A 44 44.76 36.03 -59.11
N GLN A 45 43.73 36.65 -59.69
CA GLN A 45 43.54 38.12 -59.69
C GLN A 45 42.33 38.62 -58.87
N GLY A 46 41.75 37.80 -57.97
CA GLY A 46 40.75 38.29 -57.00
C GLY A 46 39.68 37.25 -56.63
N LYS A 47 39.94 36.46 -55.59
CA LYS A 47 38.96 35.56 -54.98
C LYS A 47 39.03 35.66 -53.46
N ASP A 48 37.89 35.47 -52.82
CA ASP A 48 37.80 35.38 -51.37
C ASP A 48 38.13 33.96 -50.89
N LEU A 49 38.82 33.87 -49.75
CA LEU A 49 39.00 32.62 -49.01
C LEU A 49 37.88 32.53 -47.99
N GLY A 50 36.85 31.73 -48.27
CA GLY A 50 35.74 31.48 -47.36
C GLY A 50 34.35 31.55 -48.01
N PRO A 51 33.29 31.60 -47.20
CA PRO A 51 33.33 31.81 -45.75
C PRO A 51 33.67 30.52 -44.97
N VAL A 52 34.44 30.63 -43.89
CA VAL A 52 34.88 29.49 -43.06
C VAL A 52 34.40 29.71 -41.62
N GLY A 53 33.68 28.75 -41.04
CA GLY A 53 33.24 28.81 -39.64
C GLY A 53 34.38 28.50 -38.67
N LEU A 54 35.00 29.54 -38.11
CA LEU A 54 36.13 29.38 -37.20
C LEU A 54 35.73 29.56 -35.74
N LYS A 55 36.20 28.67 -34.85
CA LYS A 55 36.13 28.89 -33.40
C LYS A 55 36.94 30.14 -33.02
N ARG A 56 36.63 30.76 -31.88
CA ARG A 56 37.40 31.92 -31.39
C ARG A 56 38.86 31.50 -31.16
N GLY A 57 39.81 32.14 -31.86
CA GLY A 57 41.21 31.75 -31.76
C GLY A 57 42.15 32.63 -32.59
N THR A 58 43.42 32.22 -32.63
CA THR A 58 44.44 32.83 -33.50
C THR A 58 44.71 31.90 -34.68
N TYR A 59 44.65 32.45 -35.90
CA TYR A 59 44.87 31.72 -37.15
C TYR A 59 45.90 32.44 -38.01
N TRP A 60 46.56 31.70 -38.90
CA TRP A 60 47.61 32.24 -39.76
C TRP A 60 47.22 32.15 -41.22
N LEU A 61 47.58 33.16 -42.03
CA LEU A 61 47.41 33.12 -43.48
C LEU A 61 48.78 33.03 -44.15
N GLU A 62 48.98 32.00 -44.96
CA GLU A 62 50.13 31.89 -45.86
C GLU A 62 49.69 32.32 -47.26
N VAL A 63 50.31 33.36 -47.81
CA VAL A 63 50.00 33.89 -49.15
C VAL A 63 51.14 33.56 -50.11
N ASN A 64 50.89 32.67 -51.06
CA ASN A 64 51.87 32.31 -52.06
C ASN A 64 51.76 33.18 -53.31
N ARG A 65 52.89 33.49 -53.92
CA ARG A 65 52.95 34.16 -55.24
C ARG A 65 52.95 33.11 -56.34
N SER A 66 52.07 33.27 -57.32
CA SER A 66 52.09 32.45 -58.55
C SER A 66 53.05 33.04 -59.58
N SER A 67 52.92 34.34 -59.91
CA SER A 67 53.78 35.02 -60.88
C SER A 67 53.71 36.55 -60.76
N GLY A 68 54.57 37.27 -61.51
CA GLY A 68 54.58 38.74 -61.55
C GLY A 68 55.16 39.42 -60.30
N SER A 69 54.97 40.73 -60.19
CA SER A 69 55.40 41.54 -59.03
C SER A 69 54.44 42.70 -58.77
N GLY A 70 54.31 43.12 -57.51
CA GLY A 70 53.38 44.16 -57.08
C GLY A 70 53.03 44.05 -55.61
N SER A 71 51.99 44.78 -55.19
CA SER A 71 51.47 44.77 -53.82
C SER A 71 50.11 44.07 -53.76
N PHE A 72 49.77 43.52 -52.59
CA PHE A 72 48.45 42.99 -52.29
C PHE A 72 47.97 43.55 -50.94
N SER A 73 46.67 43.46 -50.68
CA SER A 73 46.08 43.76 -49.37
C SER A 73 45.16 42.63 -48.97
N ILE A 74 45.26 42.19 -47.72
CA ILE A 74 44.29 41.28 -47.11
C ILE A 74 43.32 42.11 -46.30
N ARG A 75 42.02 41.85 -46.44
CA ARG A 75 40.97 42.46 -45.63
C ARG A 75 40.13 41.34 -45.04
N PRO A 76 40.42 40.88 -43.80
CA PRO A 76 39.57 39.92 -43.13
C PRO A 76 38.20 40.56 -42.86
N THR A 77 37.14 39.89 -43.31
CA THR A 77 35.76 40.24 -42.96
C THR A 77 35.25 39.16 -42.01
N VAL A 78 34.85 39.56 -40.80
CA VAL A 78 34.28 38.64 -39.80
C VAL A 78 32.78 38.87 -39.75
N VAL A 79 32.01 37.81 -39.93
CA VAL A 79 30.57 37.77 -39.69
C VAL A 79 30.35 36.94 -38.44
N TYR A 80 29.71 37.53 -37.43
CA TYR A 80 29.37 36.82 -36.20
C TYR A 80 28.03 36.08 -36.38
N PRO A 81 27.85 34.91 -35.73
CA PRO A 81 26.55 34.21 -35.72
C PRO A 81 25.42 35.10 -35.20
N SER A 82 24.20 34.82 -35.68
CA SER A 82 23.01 35.62 -35.32
C SER A 82 22.54 35.41 -33.88
N PHE A 83 22.96 34.32 -33.24
CA PHE A 83 22.55 33.90 -31.90
C PHE A 83 23.75 33.89 -30.96
N SER A 84 23.50 33.99 -29.65
CA SER A 84 24.54 33.81 -28.64
C SER A 84 25.02 32.37 -28.60
N GLY A 85 26.28 32.17 -28.23
CA GLY A 85 26.87 30.84 -28.10
C GLY A 85 26.57 30.26 -26.72
N GLU A 86 26.39 28.95 -26.70
CA GLU A 86 26.37 28.12 -25.52
C GLU A 86 27.78 27.95 -24.92
N LYS A 87 27.85 27.30 -23.76
CA LYS A 87 29.14 26.96 -23.15
C LYS A 87 29.62 25.60 -23.67
N GLU A 88 30.44 25.67 -24.69
CA GLU A 88 31.30 24.58 -25.16
C GLU A 88 32.27 24.10 -24.05
N ASN A 89 32.53 22.79 -23.86
CA ASN A 89 32.16 21.58 -24.60
C ASN A 89 30.95 20.84 -23.99
N ASN A 90 29.91 20.60 -24.79
CA ASN A 90 28.61 19.99 -24.42
C ASN A 90 28.21 18.81 -25.33
N ASP A 91 29.17 18.20 -26.02
CA ASP A 91 28.98 17.13 -27.02
C ASP A 91 28.68 15.74 -26.41
N SER A 92 28.42 15.67 -25.10
CA SER A 92 28.19 14.43 -24.34
C SER A 92 27.09 14.62 -23.29
N VAL A 93 26.37 13.54 -22.96
CA VAL A 93 25.30 13.51 -21.95
C VAL A 93 25.71 14.13 -20.61
N GLU A 94 26.93 13.82 -20.14
CA GLU A 94 27.46 14.30 -18.86
C GLU A 94 27.72 15.80 -18.85
N LYS A 95 27.86 16.41 -20.02
CA LYS A 95 28.13 17.83 -20.22
C LYS A 95 26.93 18.58 -20.80
N ALA A 96 25.78 17.93 -20.90
CA ALA A 96 24.56 18.53 -21.42
C ALA A 96 24.23 19.82 -20.66
N ILE A 97 23.93 20.88 -21.41
CA ILE A 97 23.63 22.20 -20.86
C ILE A 97 22.19 22.19 -20.35
N ILE A 98 21.97 22.73 -19.15
CA ILE A 98 20.63 22.92 -18.61
C ILE A 98 19.93 24.01 -19.44
N GLY A 99 19.01 23.58 -20.28
CA GLY A 99 18.11 24.43 -21.04
C GLY A 99 16.86 24.80 -20.22
N LYS A 100 16.11 25.76 -20.74
CA LYS A 100 14.80 26.16 -20.21
C LYS A 100 13.70 25.78 -21.19
N ILE A 101 12.48 25.61 -20.65
CA ILE A 101 11.27 25.67 -21.48
C ILE A 101 11.23 27.05 -22.16
N GLY A 102 11.00 27.05 -23.47
CA GLY A 102 11.18 28.20 -24.35
C GLY A 102 12.51 28.20 -25.08
N TYR A 103 13.04 29.39 -25.36
CA TYR A 103 14.20 29.59 -26.25
C TYR A 103 15.56 29.33 -25.60
N ASN A 104 16.38 28.55 -26.27
CA ASN A 104 17.78 28.22 -25.95
C ASN A 104 18.61 28.50 -27.20
N GLU A 105 19.84 28.99 -27.06
CA GLU A 105 20.70 29.37 -28.20
C GLU A 105 22.02 28.63 -28.14
N GLY A 106 22.53 28.24 -29.30
CA GLY A 106 23.79 27.51 -29.44
C GLY A 106 24.41 27.66 -30.82
N HIS A 107 25.62 27.17 -31.01
CA HIS A 107 26.42 27.22 -32.22
C HIS A 107 26.81 25.81 -32.64
N LEU A 108 26.75 25.51 -33.94
CA LEU A 108 27.22 24.24 -34.51
C LEU A 108 28.17 24.48 -35.68
N GLY A 109 29.12 23.58 -35.87
CA GLY A 109 29.95 23.48 -37.08
C GLY A 109 31.15 24.41 -37.13
N TYR A 110 31.43 25.14 -36.05
CA TYR A 110 32.65 25.95 -35.96
C TYR A 110 33.87 25.06 -35.69
N THR A 111 34.98 25.31 -36.36
CA THR A 111 36.22 24.52 -36.22
C THR A 111 37.43 25.38 -35.85
N ASP A 112 38.35 24.84 -35.04
CA ASP A 112 39.70 25.38 -34.85
C ASP A 112 40.74 24.74 -35.78
N GLY A 113 40.28 23.80 -36.61
CA GLY A 113 41.05 22.98 -37.51
C GLY A 113 41.42 21.61 -36.95
N TYR A 114 41.37 21.38 -35.63
CA TYR A 114 41.54 20.04 -35.03
C TYR A 114 40.19 19.37 -34.82
N GLU A 115 39.26 20.11 -34.23
CA GLU A 115 37.92 19.66 -33.92
C GLU A 115 36.91 20.57 -34.61
N THR A 116 35.82 19.97 -35.07
CA THR A 116 34.60 20.69 -35.46
C THR A 116 33.58 20.33 -34.41
N ASP A 117 32.86 21.33 -33.92
CA ASP A 117 31.72 21.05 -33.07
C ASP A 117 30.56 20.52 -33.95
N GLU A 118 30.17 19.28 -33.70
CA GLU A 118 29.26 18.51 -34.54
C GLU A 118 27.91 18.22 -33.86
N LYS A 119 27.81 18.42 -32.54
CA LYS A 119 26.58 18.14 -31.80
C LYS A 119 26.55 18.82 -30.44
N ASP A 120 25.32 19.11 -30.02
CA ASP A 120 25.01 19.69 -28.72
C ASP A 120 24.06 18.82 -27.92
N TRP A 121 24.30 18.74 -26.62
CA TRP A 121 23.35 18.16 -25.67
C TRP A 121 22.71 19.23 -24.79
N TRP A 122 21.38 19.21 -24.74
CA TRP A 122 20.55 20.03 -23.86
C TRP A 122 19.82 19.14 -22.87
N ARG A 123 19.65 19.61 -21.63
CA ARG A 123 18.87 18.97 -20.57
C ARG A 123 17.74 19.90 -20.15
N PHE A 124 16.52 19.41 -20.05
CA PHE A 124 15.38 20.19 -19.57
C PHE A 124 14.50 19.35 -18.63
N LYS A 125 13.64 20.03 -17.87
CA LYS A 125 12.70 19.39 -16.94
C LYS A 125 11.30 19.93 -17.19
N ILE A 126 10.30 19.06 -17.09
CA ILE A 126 8.88 19.40 -17.00
C ILE A 126 8.35 18.92 -15.64
N ASP A 127 7.47 19.71 -15.03
CA ASP A 127 6.99 19.46 -13.67
C ASP A 127 5.70 18.65 -13.61
N GLU A 128 4.94 18.62 -14.72
CA GLU A 128 3.70 17.86 -14.88
C GLU A 128 3.72 17.10 -16.21
N ASP A 129 2.90 16.06 -16.31
CA ASP A 129 2.67 15.35 -17.56
C ASP A 129 2.17 16.33 -18.63
N GLY A 130 2.62 16.16 -19.87
CA GLY A 130 2.22 17.07 -20.93
C GLY A 130 2.90 16.84 -22.27
N GLU A 131 2.53 17.68 -23.22
CA GLU A 131 3.05 17.63 -24.57
C GLU A 131 4.34 18.43 -24.69
N VAL A 132 5.37 17.81 -25.27
CA VAL A 132 6.61 18.50 -25.66
C VAL A 132 6.78 18.47 -27.17
N SER A 133 6.96 19.66 -27.73
CA SER A 133 7.39 19.89 -29.11
C SER A 133 8.67 20.71 -29.14
N ILE A 134 9.40 20.65 -30.25
CA ILE A 134 10.58 21.48 -30.49
C ILE A 134 10.48 22.24 -31.81
N GLN A 135 11.07 23.43 -31.86
CA GLN A 135 11.20 24.22 -33.08
C GLN A 135 12.59 24.87 -33.13
N PHE A 136 13.13 25.08 -34.33
CA PHE A 136 14.43 25.68 -34.54
C PHE A 136 14.35 26.91 -35.43
N GLU A 137 15.05 27.97 -35.03
CA GLU A 137 15.54 29.01 -35.94
C GLU A 137 17.06 28.83 -36.09
N MET A 138 17.62 29.01 -37.28
CA MET A 138 19.07 28.83 -37.49
C MET A 138 19.62 29.74 -38.59
N ASP A 139 20.94 29.99 -38.52
CA ASP A 139 21.66 30.70 -39.57
C ASP A 139 21.59 29.93 -40.90
N LYS A 140 21.47 30.66 -42.02
CA LYS A 140 21.36 30.07 -43.37
C LYS A 140 22.57 29.22 -43.78
N THR A 141 23.68 29.36 -43.07
CA THR A 141 24.91 28.59 -43.29
C THR A 141 24.93 27.27 -42.54
N LEU A 142 24.01 27.03 -41.60
CA LEU A 142 23.89 25.79 -40.82
C LEU A 142 22.75 24.92 -41.36
N SER A 143 22.95 23.61 -41.43
CA SER A 143 21.87 22.64 -41.59
C SER A 143 22.00 21.57 -40.51
N MET A 144 20.90 21.28 -39.82
CA MET A 144 20.83 20.19 -38.83
C MET A 144 20.48 18.87 -39.50
N SER A 145 20.85 17.75 -38.86
CA SER A 145 20.44 16.40 -39.26
C SER A 145 19.34 15.88 -38.33
N TYR A 146 19.55 14.72 -37.70
CA TYR A 146 18.61 14.18 -36.72
C TYR A 146 18.79 14.87 -35.37
N VAL A 147 17.67 15.31 -34.81
CA VAL A 147 17.54 15.73 -33.43
C VAL A 147 16.81 14.63 -32.67
N TYR A 148 17.33 14.27 -31.50
CA TYR A 148 16.80 13.17 -30.70
C TYR A 148 16.35 13.69 -29.34
N LEU A 149 15.15 13.30 -28.93
CA LEU A 149 14.68 13.44 -27.55
C LEU A 149 15.04 12.14 -26.81
N TYR A 150 15.85 12.23 -25.77
CA TYR A 150 16.35 11.12 -24.98
C TYR A 150 15.74 11.07 -23.58
N ARG A 151 15.75 9.87 -23.01
CA ARG A 151 15.59 9.64 -21.58
C ARG A 151 16.63 10.42 -20.79
N LYS A 152 16.40 10.66 -19.50
CA LYS A 152 17.29 11.41 -18.59
C LYS A 152 18.76 10.93 -18.55
N ASP A 153 18.98 9.64 -18.81
CA ASP A 153 20.31 9.00 -18.78
C ASP A 153 21.02 9.02 -20.14
N GLY A 154 20.32 9.40 -21.23
CA GLY A 154 20.89 9.47 -22.58
C GLY A 154 21.20 8.10 -23.22
N ASP A 155 20.68 7.01 -22.66
CA ASP A 155 20.92 5.63 -23.11
C ASP A 155 20.05 5.22 -24.31
N SER A 156 18.86 5.83 -24.48
CA SER A 156 17.94 5.58 -25.60
C SER A 156 17.07 6.79 -25.89
N TYR A 157 16.79 7.02 -27.18
CA TYR A 157 15.90 8.09 -27.60
C TYR A 157 14.43 7.65 -27.51
N ILE A 158 13.58 8.57 -27.06
CA ILE A 158 12.12 8.46 -27.01
C ILE A 158 11.54 8.81 -28.38
N SER A 159 12.07 9.86 -29.01
CA SER A 159 11.65 10.33 -30.33
C SER A 159 12.83 10.91 -31.10
N SER A 160 12.69 11.00 -32.42
CA SER A 160 13.70 11.60 -33.29
C SER A 160 13.06 12.31 -34.47
N TRP A 161 13.69 13.40 -34.91
CA TRP A 161 13.22 14.21 -36.01
C TRP A 161 14.35 14.62 -36.92
N TYR A 162 14.15 14.50 -38.23
CA TYR A 162 15.08 15.00 -39.23
C TYR A 162 14.74 16.45 -39.60
N VAL A 163 15.59 17.40 -39.18
CA VAL A 163 15.24 18.83 -39.12
C VAL A 163 15.60 19.59 -40.41
N GLU A 164 16.84 19.49 -40.88
CA GLU A 164 17.38 20.31 -42.00
C GLU A 164 17.27 21.82 -41.72
N GLN A 165 17.12 22.66 -42.75
CA GLN A 165 16.83 24.10 -42.62
C GLN A 165 15.30 24.38 -42.67
N LYS A 166 14.51 23.67 -41.86
CA LYS A 166 13.05 23.85 -41.82
C LYS A 166 12.64 24.62 -40.56
N ASP A 167 11.87 25.68 -40.77
CA ASP A 167 11.17 26.39 -39.70
C ASP A 167 9.76 25.81 -39.53
N LYS A 168 9.66 24.77 -38.68
CA LYS A 168 8.39 24.14 -38.28
C LYS A 168 8.50 23.53 -36.90
N GLU A 169 7.36 23.24 -36.29
CA GLU A 169 7.27 22.47 -35.05
C GLU A 169 7.44 20.96 -35.32
N PHE A 170 8.16 20.28 -34.42
CA PHE A 170 8.39 18.84 -34.40
C PHE A 170 7.87 18.25 -33.08
N GLY A 171 7.07 17.19 -33.16
CA GLY A 171 6.26 16.69 -32.05
C GLY A 171 4.76 16.79 -32.37
N PRO A 172 3.88 16.82 -31.36
CA PRO A 172 4.18 16.67 -29.93
C PRO A 172 4.54 15.24 -29.53
N VAL A 173 5.16 15.09 -28.36
CA VAL A 173 5.37 13.82 -27.64
C VAL A 173 4.78 13.97 -26.24
N GLY A 174 3.91 13.04 -25.83
CA GLY A 174 3.37 12.99 -24.46
C GLY A 174 4.41 12.45 -23.49
N LEU A 175 4.95 13.32 -22.64
CA LEU A 175 5.97 13.00 -21.66
C LEU A 175 5.40 13.04 -20.22
N LYS A 176 5.85 12.11 -19.38
CA LYS A 176 5.62 12.16 -17.92
C LYS A 176 6.40 13.34 -17.30
N ALA A 177 5.99 13.80 -16.12
CA ALA A 177 6.78 14.74 -15.33
C ALA A 177 8.20 14.20 -15.10
N GLY A 178 9.24 14.97 -15.43
CA GLY A 178 10.60 14.44 -15.40
C GLY A 178 11.64 15.27 -16.12
N GLU A 179 12.86 14.75 -16.12
CA GLU A 179 14.01 15.31 -16.82
C GLU A 179 14.27 14.57 -18.14
N TYR A 180 14.64 15.31 -19.17
CA TYR A 180 14.87 14.80 -20.51
C TYR A 180 16.08 15.46 -21.15
N LEU A 181 16.61 14.81 -22.19
CA LEU A 181 17.76 15.27 -22.94
C LEU A 181 17.39 15.50 -24.41
N ILE A 182 18.01 16.48 -25.06
CA ILE A 182 17.90 16.70 -26.50
C ILE A 182 19.32 16.68 -27.07
N GLU A 183 19.58 15.77 -28.01
CA GLU A 183 20.80 15.76 -28.82
C GLU A 183 20.50 16.42 -30.16
N ILE A 184 21.20 17.51 -30.46
CA ILE A 184 21.12 18.21 -31.74
C ILE A 184 22.35 17.85 -32.55
N ASN A 185 22.17 17.20 -33.69
CA ASN A 185 23.28 16.86 -34.57
C ASN A 185 23.37 17.82 -35.75
N ARG A 186 24.59 18.25 -36.05
CA ARG A 186 24.90 18.93 -37.29
C ARG A 186 24.69 17.99 -38.48
N GLY A 187 24.16 18.53 -39.57
CA GLY A 187 24.10 17.86 -40.87
C GLY A 187 25.17 18.37 -41.82
N SER A 188 25.28 19.70 -41.96
CA SER A 188 26.34 20.34 -42.73
C SER A 188 26.45 21.84 -42.39
N GLY A 189 27.50 22.50 -42.89
CA GLY A 189 27.67 23.94 -42.77
C GLY A 189 28.15 24.40 -41.39
N TYR A 190 27.80 25.60 -40.96
CA TYR A 190 28.09 26.12 -39.62
C TYR A 190 27.19 27.33 -39.33
N GLY A 191 26.96 27.65 -38.06
CA GLY A 191 26.20 28.83 -37.67
C GLY A 191 25.56 28.70 -36.30
N GLY A 192 24.86 29.74 -35.87
CA GLY A 192 24.04 29.70 -34.67
C GLY A 192 22.66 29.13 -34.92
N TYR A 193 22.05 28.61 -33.86
CA TYR A 193 20.66 28.20 -33.80
C TYR A 193 19.99 28.67 -32.51
N LYS A 194 18.66 28.67 -32.54
CA LYS A 194 17.79 28.91 -31.40
C LYS A 194 16.76 27.78 -31.33
N LEU A 195 16.91 26.90 -30.34
CA LEU A 195 15.99 25.82 -29.98
C LEU A 195 14.86 26.39 -29.11
N ASN A 196 13.62 26.25 -29.56
CA ASN A 196 12.43 26.53 -28.75
C ASN A 196 11.84 25.20 -28.24
N ILE A 197 11.91 24.94 -26.93
CA ILE A 197 11.25 23.81 -26.28
C ILE A 197 9.85 24.26 -25.88
N ILE A 198 8.83 23.73 -26.55
CA ILE A 198 7.43 24.09 -26.35
C ILE A 198 6.80 23.01 -25.46
N TYR A 199 6.39 23.39 -24.26
CA TYR A 199 5.73 22.49 -23.31
C TYR A 199 4.31 22.97 -23.03
N LYS A 200 3.35 22.05 -23.12
CA LYS A 200 1.95 22.27 -22.75
C LYS A 200 1.56 21.23 -21.69
N PRO A 201 1.40 21.64 -20.41
CA PRO A 201 0.97 20.72 -19.36
C PRO A 201 -0.43 20.19 -19.65
N GLN A 202 -0.69 18.97 -19.17
CA GLN A 202 -2.03 18.38 -19.19
C GLN A 202 -2.97 19.24 -18.32
N LYS A 203 -4.18 19.49 -18.82
CA LYS A 203 -5.20 20.32 -18.18
C LYS A 203 -5.95 19.59 -17.08
N MET A 204 -6.20 18.30 -17.27
CA MET A 204 -6.83 17.45 -16.25
C MET A 204 -5.81 17.14 -15.16
N SER A 205 -6.25 16.95 -13.93
CA SER A 205 -5.39 16.46 -12.85
C SER A 205 -5.01 15.00 -13.12
N ASN A 206 -3.84 14.59 -12.65
CA ASN A 206 -3.45 13.19 -12.74
C ASN A 206 -4.01 12.41 -11.55
N ASP A 207 -4.22 11.11 -11.75
CA ASP A 207 -4.45 10.15 -10.68
C ASP A 207 -3.13 9.86 -9.92
N THR A 208 -3.23 9.01 -8.89
CA THR A 208 -2.05 8.70 -8.03
C THR A 208 -1.29 7.51 -8.59
N GLU A 209 -0.09 7.78 -9.08
CA GLU A 209 0.80 6.78 -9.68
C GLU A 209 1.85 6.24 -8.69
N PRO A 210 2.32 4.97 -8.80
CA PRO A 210 1.94 3.98 -9.81
C PRO A 210 0.66 3.21 -9.44
N ASN A 211 -0.27 3.02 -10.38
CA ASN A 211 -1.49 2.23 -10.15
C ASN A 211 -1.82 1.20 -11.25
N GLU A 212 -0.81 0.71 -11.96
CA GLU A 212 -0.96 -0.30 -13.02
C GLU A 212 -1.27 -1.72 -12.45
N ASP A 213 -1.31 -1.87 -11.13
CA ASP A 213 -1.64 -3.08 -10.37
C ASP A 213 -2.88 -2.81 -9.50
N PHE A 214 -3.84 -3.73 -9.50
CA PHE A 214 -5.07 -3.61 -8.71
C PHE A 214 -4.79 -3.47 -7.20
N ALA A 215 -3.68 -4.02 -6.68
CA ALA A 215 -3.28 -3.85 -5.30
C ALA A 215 -2.92 -2.40 -4.94
N LYS A 216 -2.63 -1.58 -5.95
CA LYS A 216 -2.32 -0.15 -5.85
C LYS A 216 -3.43 0.74 -6.40
N ALA A 217 -4.62 0.20 -6.63
CA ALA A 217 -5.72 0.93 -7.24
C ALA A 217 -6.01 2.27 -6.53
N THR A 218 -6.12 3.33 -7.32
CA THR A 218 -6.46 4.67 -6.87
C THR A 218 -7.90 4.69 -6.38
N LYS A 219 -8.15 5.34 -5.24
CA LYS A 219 -9.52 5.46 -4.70
C LYS A 219 -10.34 6.42 -5.57
N ALA A 220 -11.42 5.92 -6.14
CA ALA A 220 -12.42 6.69 -6.84
C ALA A 220 -13.56 7.13 -5.90
N VAL A 221 -14.22 8.23 -6.26
CA VAL A 221 -15.49 8.68 -5.69
C VAL A 221 -16.65 8.31 -6.61
N ILE A 222 -17.85 8.13 -6.04
CA ILE A 222 -19.09 8.15 -6.81
C ILE A 222 -19.27 9.58 -7.32
N GLY A 223 -19.17 9.76 -8.63
CA GLY A 223 -18.99 11.04 -9.30
C GLY A 223 -17.82 11.01 -10.28
N THR A 224 -17.26 12.18 -10.57
CA THR A 224 -16.18 12.35 -11.55
C THR A 224 -14.81 12.20 -10.90
N ASN A 225 -13.95 11.42 -11.55
CA ASN A 225 -12.55 11.16 -11.21
C ASN A 225 -11.69 11.55 -12.43
N GLU A 226 -10.44 11.94 -12.22
CA GLU A 226 -9.52 12.40 -13.28
C GLU A 226 -8.26 11.54 -13.27
N GLY A 227 -7.78 11.15 -14.45
CA GLY A 227 -6.54 10.40 -14.60
C GLY A 227 -5.86 10.65 -15.94
N HIS A 228 -4.59 10.27 -16.06
CA HIS A 228 -3.82 10.41 -17.30
C HIS A 228 -3.47 9.02 -17.84
N LEU A 229 -3.38 8.88 -19.16
CA LEU A 229 -2.90 7.65 -19.79
C LEU A 229 -1.98 7.97 -20.97
N GLY A 230 -0.98 7.12 -21.20
CA GLY A 230 -0.14 7.13 -22.41
C GLY A 230 1.06 8.06 -22.37
N TYR A 231 1.27 8.80 -21.29
CA TYR A 231 2.49 9.58 -21.08
C TYR A 231 3.68 8.65 -20.79
N THR A 232 4.87 9.03 -21.28
CA THR A 232 6.08 8.20 -21.13
C THR A 232 7.28 8.98 -20.62
N ASP A 233 8.10 8.34 -19.80
CA ASP A 233 9.46 8.80 -19.47
C ASP A 233 10.54 8.15 -20.37
N GLY A 234 10.08 7.33 -21.33
CA GLY A 234 10.90 6.54 -22.23
C GLY A 234 11.30 5.17 -21.69
N TYR A 235 11.28 4.93 -20.38
CA TYR A 235 11.45 3.60 -19.79
C TYR A 235 10.13 2.85 -19.78
N GLU A 236 9.08 3.54 -19.34
CA GLU A 236 7.73 3.01 -19.24
C GLU A 236 6.75 3.99 -19.87
N THR A 237 5.66 3.45 -20.40
CA THR A 237 4.51 4.22 -20.87
C THR A 237 3.36 3.78 -20.00
N ASP A 238 2.73 4.74 -19.35
CA ASP A 238 1.53 4.45 -18.59
C ASP A 238 0.42 3.99 -19.56
N GLY A 239 -0.08 2.79 -19.31
CA GLY A 239 -0.94 2.06 -20.23
C GLY A 239 -2.23 1.57 -19.59
N LYS A 240 -2.37 1.66 -18.27
CA LYS A 240 -3.56 1.19 -17.57
C LYS A 240 -3.63 1.71 -16.15
N ASP A 241 -4.85 2.04 -15.73
CA ASP A 241 -5.10 2.51 -14.38
C ASP A 241 -6.09 1.60 -13.67
N TRP A 242 -5.80 1.32 -12.41
CA TRP A 242 -6.76 0.68 -11.53
C TRP A 242 -7.41 1.69 -10.59
N TRP A 243 -8.74 1.66 -10.55
CA TRP A 243 -9.55 2.44 -9.62
C TRP A 243 -10.31 1.53 -8.67
N LYS A 244 -10.57 1.99 -7.44
CA LYS A 244 -11.42 1.29 -6.47
C LYS A 244 -12.49 2.19 -5.90
N PHE A 245 -13.71 1.69 -5.73
CA PHE A 245 -14.82 2.42 -5.12
C PHE A 245 -15.68 1.49 -4.26
N SER A 246 -16.49 2.06 -3.36
CA SER A 246 -17.40 1.29 -2.52
C SER A 246 -18.80 1.87 -2.55
N VAL A 247 -19.80 1.01 -2.45
CA VAL A 247 -21.22 1.37 -2.37
C VAL A 247 -21.82 0.79 -1.10
N LYS A 248 -22.64 1.58 -0.39
CA LYS A 248 -23.15 1.23 0.96
C LYS A 248 -24.44 0.41 0.94
N LYS A 249 -25.12 0.39 -0.19
CA LYS A 249 -26.36 -0.35 -0.41
C LYS A 249 -26.35 -0.94 -1.79
N ASP A 250 -27.17 -1.95 -1.98
CA ASP A 250 -27.42 -2.50 -3.29
C ASP A 250 -28.00 -1.43 -4.21
N GLY A 251 -27.63 -1.47 -5.48
CA GLY A 251 -28.02 -0.42 -6.40
C GLY A 251 -27.55 -0.63 -7.83
N LYS A 252 -27.87 0.34 -8.68
CA LYS A 252 -27.56 0.34 -10.10
C LYS A 252 -26.28 1.12 -10.33
N PHE A 253 -25.28 0.49 -10.94
CA PHE A 253 -24.00 1.09 -11.29
C PHE A 253 -23.93 1.41 -12.79
N TRP A 254 -23.42 2.60 -13.11
CA TRP A 254 -23.03 3.01 -14.46
C TRP A 254 -21.65 3.66 -14.46
N ILE A 255 -21.03 3.64 -15.63
CA ILE A 255 -19.74 4.28 -15.89
C ILE A 255 -19.78 5.09 -17.19
N GLN A 256 -19.05 6.20 -17.23
CA GLN A 256 -18.90 7.03 -18.42
C GLN A 256 -17.50 7.63 -18.45
N PHE A 257 -16.96 7.83 -19.66
CA PHE A 257 -15.67 8.49 -19.86
C PHE A 257 -15.83 9.76 -20.70
N ASP A 258 -15.01 10.77 -20.41
CA ASP A 258 -14.70 11.88 -21.30
C ASP A 258 -13.18 12.00 -21.36
N MET A 259 -12.57 12.27 -22.51
CA MET A 259 -11.11 12.17 -22.66
C MET A 259 -10.60 13.10 -23.75
N ASP A 260 -9.31 13.42 -23.70
CA ASP A 260 -8.66 14.17 -24.77
C ASP A 260 -8.74 13.45 -26.12
N GLU A 261 -8.82 14.21 -27.21
CA GLU A 261 -8.90 13.68 -28.59
C GLU A 261 -7.67 12.83 -28.98
N THR A 262 -6.55 13.03 -28.28
CA THR A 262 -5.31 12.28 -28.47
C THR A 262 -5.29 10.94 -27.74
N LEU A 263 -6.23 10.66 -26.83
CA LEU A 263 -6.33 9.41 -26.07
C LEU A 263 -7.44 8.52 -26.63
N SER A 264 -7.22 7.20 -26.67
CA SER A 264 -8.29 6.24 -26.89
C SER A 264 -8.15 5.06 -25.92
N LEU A 265 -9.27 4.66 -25.33
CA LEU A 265 -9.37 3.54 -24.40
C LEU A 265 -9.80 2.26 -25.13
N SER A 266 -9.41 1.11 -24.59
CA SER A 266 -9.83 -0.21 -25.06
C SER A 266 -11.02 -0.73 -24.23
N TYR A 267 -10.96 -1.97 -23.76
CA TYR A 267 -11.94 -2.49 -22.82
C TYR A 267 -11.65 -1.95 -21.42
N VAL A 268 -12.70 -1.41 -20.80
CA VAL A 268 -12.75 -1.09 -19.38
C VAL A 268 -13.53 -2.18 -18.67
N TYR A 269 -13.02 -2.64 -17.54
CA TYR A 269 -13.58 -3.77 -16.80
C TYR A 269 -13.99 -3.34 -15.40
N LEU A 270 -15.18 -3.75 -14.98
CA LEU A 270 -15.60 -3.70 -13.58
C LEU A 270 -15.25 -5.05 -12.94
N TYR A 271 -14.40 -5.05 -11.94
CA TYR A 271 -13.96 -6.22 -11.19
C TYR A 271 -14.58 -6.28 -9.80
N ARG A 272 -14.69 -7.50 -9.29
CA ARG A 272 -14.91 -7.75 -7.85
C ARG A 272 -13.70 -7.33 -7.03
N LYS A 273 -13.88 -7.14 -5.71
CA LYS A 273 -12.86 -6.67 -4.76
C LYS A 273 -11.47 -7.32 -4.89
N GLY A 274 -11.39 -8.60 -5.26
CA GLY A 274 -10.13 -9.33 -5.41
C GLY A 274 -9.37 -9.12 -6.73
N GLY A 275 -9.92 -8.41 -7.72
CA GLY A 275 -9.27 -8.16 -9.01
C GLY A 275 -9.05 -9.39 -9.89
N ASP A 276 -9.57 -10.56 -9.50
CA ASP A 276 -9.32 -11.86 -10.13
C ASP A 276 -10.39 -12.27 -11.15
N SER A 277 -11.56 -11.63 -11.15
CA SER A 277 -12.59 -11.80 -12.18
C SER A 277 -13.42 -10.54 -12.38
N TYR A 278 -13.74 -10.23 -13.65
CA TYR A 278 -14.59 -9.08 -13.98
C TYR A 278 -16.07 -9.45 -13.94
N ILE A 279 -16.88 -8.54 -13.39
CA ILE A 279 -18.34 -8.57 -13.35
C ILE A 279 -18.91 -8.11 -14.70
N SER A 280 -18.32 -7.06 -15.27
CA SER A 280 -18.75 -6.51 -16.55
C SER A 280 -17.58 -5.86 -17.31
N SER A 281 -17.76 -5.63 -18.60
CA SER A 281 -16.74 -5.04 -19.46
C SER A 281 -17.37 -4.24 -20.60
N TRP A 282 -16.74 -3.13 -20.98
CA TRP A 282 -17.22 -2.26 -22.06
C TRP A 282 -16.06 -1.78 -22.92
N TYR A 283 -16.24 -1.84 -24.25
CA TYR A 283 -15.29 -1.22 -25.17
C TYR A 283 -15.61 0.27 -25.33
N ILE A 284 -14.70 1.14 -24.89
CA ILE A 284 -14.93 2.59 -24.82
C ILE A 284 -14.50 3.30 -26.11
N GLY A 285 -13.29 3.04 -26.62
CA GLY A 285 -12.76 3.75 -27.79
C GLY A 285 -12.51 5.23 -27.49
N GLN A 286 -13.19 6.12 -28.22
CA GLN A 286 -13.24 7.57 -27.97
C GLN A 286 -14.68 8.04 -27.72
N LYS A 287 -15.53 7.16 -27.18
CA LYS A 287 -16.95 7.46 -26.98
C LYS A 287 -17.21 8.00 -25.58
N GLY A 288 -18.02 9.05 -25.49
CA GLY A 288 -18.57 9.57 -24.23
C GLY A 288 -19.93 8.98 -23.84
N GLU A 289 -20.21 7.72 -24.18
CA GLU A 289 -21.48 7.05 -23.84
C GLU A 289 -21.51 6.59 -22.37
N LYS A 290 -22.71 6.52 -21.78
CA LYS A 290 -22.93 5.95 -20.44
C LYS A 290 -23.19 4.45 -20.55
N PHE A 291 -22.42 3.65 -19.83
CA PHE A 291 -22.46 2.18 -19.84
C PHE A 291 -23.06 1.63 -18.53
N GLY A 292 -23.84 0.55 -18.62
CA GLY A 292 -24.62 -0.01 -17.52
C GLY A 292 -26.13 -0.10 -17.85
N PRO A 293 -27.01 -0.34 -16.86
CA PRO A 293 -26.69 -0.57 -15.45
C PRO A 293 -26.19 -1.98 -15.15
N VAL A 294 -25.39 -2.09 -14.10
CA VAL A 294 -25.07 -3.37 -13.42
C VAL A 294 -25.65 -3.32 -12.01
N GLY A 295 -26.36 -4.37 -11.59
CA GLY A 295 -26.89 -4.48 -10.23
C GLY A 295 -25.80 -4.95 -9.27
N LEU A 296 -25.26 -4.02 -8.48
CA LEU A 296 -24.20 -4.32 -7.51
C LEU A 296 -24.76 -4.44 -6.10
N LYS A 297 -24.25 -5.40 -5.33
CA LYS A 297 -24.45 -5.47 -3.88
C LYS A 297 -23.71 -4.31 -3.18
N ALA A 298 -24.05 -4.03 -1.92
CA ALA A 298 -23.19 -3.25 -1.05
C ALA A 298 -21.79 -3.89 -0.98
N GLY A 299 -20.73 -3.12 -1.18
CA GLY A 299 -19.37 -3.67 -1.23
C GLY A 299 -18.35 -2.78 -1.91
N GLU A 300 -17.14 -3.32 -2.08
CA GLU A 300 -16.03 -2.69 -2.78
C GLU A 300 -15.81 -3.34 -4.14
N TYR A 301 -15.50 -2.51 -5.14
CA TYR A 301 -15.32 -2.89 -6.53
C TYR A 301 -14.12 -2.18 -7.13
N LEU A 302 -13.56 -2.79 -8.18
CA LEU A 302 -12.40 -2.31 -8.90
C LEU A 302 -12.79 -1.96 -10.35
N ILE A 303 -12.15 -0.96 -10.95
CA ILE A 303 -12.30 -0.61 -12.36
C ILE A 303 -10.91 -0.61 -12.99
N GLU A 304 -10.71 -1.40 -14.03
CA GLU A 304 -9.47 -1.40 -14.83
C GLU A 304 -9.71 -0.58 -16.11
N VAL A 305 -8.97 0.51 -16.25
CA VAL A 305 -9.04 1.41 -17.41
C VAL A 305 -7.83 1.17 -18.30
N ASN A 306 -8.04 0.53 -19.46
CA ASN A 306 -6.94 0.18 -20.36
C ASN A 306 -6.82 1.15 -21.53
N ARG A 307 -5.62 1.68 -21.74
CA ARG A 307 -5.29 2.45 -22.94
C ARG A 307 -5.25 1.55 -24.19
N SER A 308 -5.83 2.04 -25.28
CA SER A 308 -5.69 1.44 -26.62
C SER A 308 -4.54 2.10 -27.40
N ASN A 309 -4.56 3.43 -27.50
CA ASN A 309 -3.56 4.20 -28.25
C ASN A 309 -3.51 5.66 -27.78
N GLY A 310 -2.46 6.37 -28.18
CA GLY A 310 -2.36 7.82 -27.99
C GLY A 310 -1.90 8.24 -26.60
N TYR A 311 -2.25 9.42 -26.13
CA TYR A 311 -1.99 9.87 -24.75
C TYR A 311 -2.97 10.98 -24.40
N GLY A 312 -3.23 11.25 -23.13
CA GLY A 312 -4.08 12.36 -22.69
C GLY A 312 -4.67 12.17 -21.32
N GLY A 313 -5.42 13.17 -20.86
CA GLY A 313 -6.24 13.08 -19.67
C GLY A 313 -7.60 12.46 -19.97
N TYR A 314 -8.21 11.85 -18.96
CA TYR A 314 -9.59 11.40 -19.00
C TYR A 314 -10.32 11.70 -17.68
N TYR A 315 -11.63 11.87 -17.80
CA TYR A 315 -12.59 11.83 -16.72
C TYR A 315 -13.26 10.45 -16.67
N LEU A 316 -13.21 9.79 -15.53
CA LEU A 316 -13.99 8.61 -15.18
C LEU A 316 -15.17 9.05 -14.30
N THR A 317 -16.39 8.99 -14.84
CA THR A 317 -17.61 9.25 -14.06
C THR A 317 -18.28 7.95 -13.64
N ILE A 318 -18.36 7.73 -12.33
CA ILE A 318 -19.11 6.65 -11.70
C ILE A 318 -20.46 7.18 -11.25
N ASP A 319 -21.55 6.58 -11.71
CA ASP A 319 -22.90 6.90 -11.26
C ASP A 319 -23.52 5.69 -10.57
N PHE A 320 -24.11 5.92 -9.39
CA PHE A 320 -24.68 4.87 -8.57
C PHE A 320 -26.02 5.30 -7.98
N GLU A 321 -27.06 4.53 -8.27
CA GLU A 321 -28.41 4.73 -7.74
C GLU A 321 -28.74 3.62 -6.74
N GLU A 322 -28.75 3.96 -5.44
CA GLU A 322 -29.14 3.03 -4.36
C GLU A 322 -30.59 2.57 -4.53
N ASN A 323 -30.86 1.30 -4.22
CA ASN A 323 -32.23 0.81 -4.13
C ASN A 323 -32.96 1.52 -2.97
N PRO A 324 -34.14 2.12 -3.21
CA PRO A 324 -34.86 2.85 -2.18
C PRO A 324 -35.60 1.96 -1.16
N TYR A 325 -35.71 0.66 -1.43
CA TYR A 325 -36.36 -0.30 -0.53
C TYR A 325 -35.35 -0.92 0.43
N GLY A 326 -35.82 -1.38 1.60
CA GLY A 326 -34.96 -2.07 2.55
C GLY A 326 -34.62 -3.47 2.05
N ASN A 327 -33.39 -3.92 2.33
CA ASN A 327 -32.99 -5.29 2.06
C ASN A 327 -33.36 -6.21 3.24
N ASP A 328 -33.49 -7.50 2.98
CA ASP A 328 -33.51 -8.54 3.98
C ASP A 328 -32.09 -8.83 4.54
N PRO A 329 -31.99 -9.40 5.75
CA PRO A 329 -30.69 -9.80 6.30
C PRO A 329 -30.08 -11.01 5.59
N GLU A 330 -28.87 -10.84 5.09
CA GLU A 330 -28.09 -11.89 4.42
C GLU A 330 -27.01 -12.49 5.34
N PRO A 331 -26.57 -13.75 5.13
CA PRO A 331 -27.03 -14.70 4.10
C PRO A 331 -28.33 -15.42 4.49
N ASN A 332 -29.30 -15.55 3.58
CA ASN A 332 -30.53 -16.32 3.84
C ASN A 332 -30.99 -17.27 2.72
N ASP A 333 -30.08 -17.63 1.81
CA ASP A 333 -30.27 -18.61 0.73
C ASP A 333 -30.63 -20.05 1.18
N GLU A 334 -30.55 -20.34 2.48
CA GLU A 334 -30.83 -21.66 3.06
C GLU A 334 -31.84 -21.56 4.22
N PRO A 335 -32.74 -22.56 4.40
CA PRO A 335 -33.80 -22.48 5.40
C PRO A 335 -33.32 -22.27 6.84
N VAL A 336 -32.12 -22.76 7.16
CA VAL A 336 -31.52 -22.62 8.50
C VAL A 336 -31.19 -21.15 8.84
N ASN A 337 -30.91 -20.34 7.82
CA ASN A 337 -30.57 -18.93 7.96
C ASN A 337 -31.76 -18.01 7.64
N ALA A 338 -32.97 -18.56 7.48
CA ALA A 338 -34.12 -17.82 7.01
C ALA A 338 -34.43 -16.55 7.85
N SER A 339 -34.64 -15.46 7.13
CA SER A 339 -35.02 -14.14 7.64
C SER A 339 -36.41 -14.15 8.26
N ILE A 340 -36.67 -13.29 9.26
CA ILE A 340 -37.96 -13.30 9.96
C ILE A 340 -38.99 -12.46 9.21
N ALA A 341 -40.11 -13.06 8.83
CA ALA A 341 -41.27 -12.37 8.25
C ALA A 341 -42.45 -12.42 9.22
N PRO A 342 -42.77 -11.33 9.95
CA PRO A 342 -43.92 -11.32 10.85
C PRO A 342 -45.25 -11.46 10.10
N VAL A 343 -46.19 -12.19 10.70
CA VAL A 343 -47.50 -12.42 10.09
C VAL A 343 -48.36 -11.15 10.14
N ASN A 344 -48.93 -10.82 8.99
CA ASN A 344 -49.70 -9.61 8.66
C ASN A 344 -48.88 -8.33 8.63
N GLU A 345 -47.57 -8.44 8.36
CA GLU A 345 -46.67 -7.33 8.11
C GLU A 345 -46.00 -7.51 6.74
N THR A 346 -45.65 -6.39 6.11
CA THR A 346 -44.92 -6.41 4.83
C THR A 346 -43.44 -6.27 5.13
N VAL A 347 -42.66 -7.23 4.66
CA VAL A 347 -41.20 -7.18 4.65
C VAL A 347 -40.70 -6.99 3.23
N TYR A 348 -39.45 -6.57 3.11
CA TYR A 348 -38.78 -6.30 1.85
C TYR A 348 -37.55 -7.19 1.76
N GLY A 349 -37.19 -7.54 0.54
CA GLY A 349 -35.93 -8.19 0.26
C GLY A 349 -35.41 -7.85 -1.12
N HIS A 350 -34.15 -8.13 -1.39
CA HIS A 350 -33.51 -7.89 -2.68
C HIS A 350 -33.15 -9.21 -3.34
N LEU A 351 -33.12 -9.26 -4.67
CA LEU A 351 -32.65 -10.41 -5.44
C LEU A 351 -31.92 -9.94 -6.69
N GLY A 352 -30.88 -10.67 -7.10
CA GLY A 352 -30.17 -10.53 -8.36
C GLY A 352 -29.03 -9.53 -8.37
N TYR A 353 -28.74 -8.88 -7.24
CA TYR A 353 -27.54 -8.07 -7.07
C TYR A 353 -26.32 -8.98 -6.92
N THR A 354 -25.17 -8.54 -7.41
CA THR A 354 -23.92 -9.31 -7.36
C THR A 354 -22.74 -8.52 -6.81
N ASP A 355 -21.84 -9.21 -6.11
CA ASP A 355 -20.50 -8.74 -5.76
C ASP A 355 -19.41 -9.31 -6.68
N GLY A 356 -19.79 -10.12 -7.67
CA GLY A 356 -18.91 -10.85 -8.58
C GLY A 356 -18.35 -12.16 -8.03
N TYR A 357 -18.58 -12.50 -6.77
CA TYR A 357 -18.40 -13.84 -6.23
C TYR A 357 -19.71 -14.62 -6.33
N GLU A 358 -20.78 -13.98 -5.88
CA GLU A 358 -22.12 -14.55 -5.83
C GLU A 358 -23.14 -13.55 -6.37
N THR A 359 -24.19 -14.10 -6.96
CA THR A 359 -25.41 -13.36 -7.25
C THR A 359 -26.44 -13.91 -6.29
N ASP A 360 -27.13 -13.03 -5.59
CA ASP A 360 -28.23 -13.46 -4.75
C ASP A 360 -29.41 -13.90 -5.65
N GLU A 361 -29.80 -15.16 -5.54
CA GLU A 361 -30.76 -15.81 -6.42
C GLU A 361 -32.01 -16.31 -5.68
N LYS A 362 -32.00 -16.38 -4.35
CA LYS A 362 -33.11 -16.92 -3.57
C LYS A 362 -33.04 -16.49 -2.11
N ASP A 363 -34.22 -16.26 -1.53
CA ASP A 363 -34.36 -15.92 -0.12
C ASP A 363 -35.25 -16.88 0.62
N TRP A 364 -34.85 -17.22 1.85
CA TRP A 364 -35.71 -17.93 2.79
C TRP A 364 -36.20 -17.00 3.89
N TRP A 365 -37.51 -17.06 4.12
CA TRP A 365 -38.19 -16.39 5.22
C TRP A 365 -38.80 -17.41 6.17
N LYS A 366 -38.81 -17.14 7.47
CA LYS A 366 -39.51 -17.92 8.49
C LYS A 366 -40.54 -17.05 9.21
N PHE A 367 -41.66 -17.67 9.58
CA PHE A 367 -42.74 -17.02 10.30
C PHE A 367 -43.43 -17.98 11.26
N GLU A 368 -44.10 -17.43 12.27
CA GLU A 368 -44.82 -18.21 13.28
C GLU A 368 -46.30 -17.86 13.33
N ILE A 369 -47.13 -18.89 13.45
CA ILE A 369 -48.55 -18.76 13.78
C ILE A 369 -48.82 -19.39 15.14
N GLY A 370 -49.57 -18.71 16.00
CA GLY A 370 -49.85 -19.21 17.37
C GLY A 370 -51.22 -19.86 17.54
N ALA A 371 -52.03 -19.91 16.49
CA ALA A 371 -53.31 -20.60 16.47
C ALA A 371 -53.49 -21.31 15.13
N GLU A 372 -54.25 -22.40 15.13
CA GLU A 372 -54.64 -23.06 13.87
C GLU A 372 -55.50 -22.10 13.03
N GLY A 373 -55.18 -21.97 11.74
CA GLY A 373 -55.93 -21.09 10.85
C GLY A 373 -55.44 -21.07 9.41
N GLU A 374 -56.13 -20.31 8.57
CA GLU A 374 -55.78 -20.14 7.15
C GLU A 374 -54.55 -19.23 7.00
N VAL A 375 -53.58 -19.69 6.21
CA VAL A 375 -52.36 -18.97 5.84
C VAL A 375 -52.25 -18.85 4.32
N SER A 376 -51.84 -17.68 3.84
CA SER A 376 -51.45 -17.41 2.44
C SER A 376 -50.38 -16.33 2.41
N PHE A 377 -49.63 -16.20 1.32
CA PHE A 377 -48.63 -15.14 1.18
C PHE A 377 -48.76 -14.39 -0.15
N ARG A 378 -48.36 -13.12 -0.18
CA ARG A 378 -48.30 -12.28 -1.38
C ARG A 378 -46.87 -11.81 -1.59
N VAL A 379 -46.38 -11.96 -2.82
CA VAL A 379 -45.06 -11.48 -3.24
C VAL A 379 -45.25 -10.47 -4.38
N GLU A 380 -44.54 -9.35 -4.33
CA GLU A 380 -44.57 -8.27 -5.32
C GLU A 380 -43.13 -7.91 -5.71
N PRO A 381 -42.63 -8.33 -6.88
CA PRO A 381 -41.35 -7.88 -7.39
C PRO A 381 -41.41 -6.39 -7.76
N LEU A 382 -40.29 -5.70 -7.61
CA LEU A 382 -40.10 -4.29 -7.89
C LEU A 382 -38.95 -4.12 -8.90
N ASP A 383 -38.93 -2.96 -9.55
CA ASP A 383 -37.94 -2.60 -10.58
C ASP A 383 -37.84 -3.62 -11.73
N ASP A 384 -36.63 -4.08 -12.06
CA ASP A 384 -36.36 -4.98 -13.17
C ASP A 384 -36.44 -6.47 -12.78
N LEU A 385 -36.68 -6.76 -11.49
CA LEU A 385 -36.73 -8.11 -10.94
C LEU A 385 -37.90 -8.92 -11.51
N SER A 386 -37.61 -10.16 -11.91
CA SER A 386 -38.61 -11.17 -12.21
C SER A 386 -38.38 -12.37 -11.32
N LEU A 387 -39.44 -12.84 -10.66
CA LEU A 387 -39.42 -13.98 -9.75
C LEU A 387 -39.95 -15.25 -10.43
N SER A 388 -39.45 -16.40 -10.01
CA SER A 388 -39.93 -17.71 -10.47
C SER A 388 -40.99 -18.25 -9.50
N TYR A 389 -40.96 -19.55 -9.20
CA TYR A 389 -41.87 -20.13 -8.22
C TYR A 389 -41.42 -19.78 -6.80
N CYS A 390 -42.35 -19.23 -6.01
CA CYS A 390 -42.20 -19.04 -4.57
C CYS A 390 -42.99 -20.12 -3.84
N TYR A 391 -42.48 -20.61 -2.72
CA TYR A 391 -43.00 -21.80 -2.03
C TYR A 391 -43.27 -21.52 -0.56
N LEU A 392 -44.32 -22.15 0.00
CA LEU A 392 -44.59 -22.20 1.43
C LEU A 392 -44.31 -23.61 1.94
N TYR A 393 -43.30 -23.76 2.80
CA TYR A 393 -42.84 -25.03 3.35
C TYR A 393 -43.38 -25.34 4.75
N ASP A 394 -43.31 -26.62 5.09
CA ASP A 394 -43.52 -27.13 6.44
C ASP A 394 -42.48 -26.64 7.46
N SER A 395 -42.73 -26.96 8.73
CA SER A 395 -41.85 -26.58 9.86
C SER A 395 -40.44 -27.15 9.82
N ARG A 396 -40.14 -28.05 8.89
CA ARG A 396 -38.81 -28.65 8.69
C ARG A 396 -38.16 -28.22 7.37
N ALA A 397 -38.79 -27.30 6.64
CA ALA A 397 -38.40 -26.92 5.28
C ALA A 397 -38.25 -28.12 4.31
N SER A 398 -39.01 -29.20 4.55
CA SER A 398 -38.80 -30.49 3.86
C SER A 398 -39.83 -30.80 2.79
N SER A 399 -41.00 -30.19 2.87
CA SER A 399 -42.08 -30.34 1.90
C SER A 399 -42.90 -29.05 1.84
N TYR A 400 -43.34 -28.65 0.64
CA TYR A 400 -44.14 -27.46 0.46
C TYR A 400 -45.64 -27.75 0.46
N TYR A 401 -46.42 -26.86 1.07
CA TYR A 401 -47.87 -26.88 1.05
C TYR A 401 -48.44 -26.14 -0.17
N LYS A 402 -47.80 -25.03 -0.55
CA LYS A 402 -48.25 -24.13 -1.62
C LYS A 402 -47.06 -23.63 -2.42
N SER A 403 -47.31 -23.32 -3.68
CA SER A 403 -46.35 -22.71 -4.59
C SER A 403 -47.08 -21.75 -5.53
N ILE A 404 -46.45 -20.64 -5.90
CA ILE A 404 -46.97 -19.70 -6.91
C ILE A 404 -45.86 -19.23 -7.84
N TYR A 405 -46.13 -19.16 -9.14
CA TYR A 405 -45.25 -18.49 -10.09
C TYR A 405 -45.59 -17.00 -10.12
N VAL A 406 -44.60 -16.13 -9.85
CA VAL A 406 -44.84 -14.69 -9.64
C VAL A 406 -44.58 -13.86 -10.91
N GLY A 407 -43.43 -14.05 -11.57
CA GLY A 407 -43.04 -13.25 -12.73
C GLY A 407 -42.68 -11.81 -12.34
N LYS A 408 -43.17 -10.81 -13.07
CA LYS A 408 -42.92 -9.37 -12.85
C LYS A 408 -44.07 -8.63 -12.15
N GLU A 409 -45.14 -9.33 -11.78
CA GLU A 409 -46.32 -8.72 -11.17
C GLU A 409 -46.62 -9.35 -9.82
N ALA A 410 -47.25 -8.60 -8.92
CA ALA A 410 -47.65 -9.12 -7.62
C ALA A 410 -48.61 -10.31 -7.74
N LYS A 411 -48.37 -11.37 -6.97
CA LYS A 411 -49.24 -12.56 -6.87
C LYS A 411 -49.47 -12.96 -5.41
N THR A 412 -50.64 -13.55 -5.15
CA THR A 412 -51.02 -14.08 -3.84
C THR A 412 -51.27 -15.58 -3.96
N SER A 413 -50.79 -16.37 -3.01
CA SER A 413 -51.02 -17.81 -2.94
C SER A 413 -52.45 -18.16 -2.56
N ASP A 414 -52.88 -19.36 -2.95
CA ASP A 414 -54.06 -19.97 -2.32
C ASP A 414 -53.83 -20.17 -0.83
N LYS A 415 -54.92 -20.18 -0.07
CA LYS A 415 -54.91 -20.42 1.37
C LYS A 415 -54.66 -21.89 1.71
N VAL A 416 -54.03 -22.13 2.86
CA VAL A 416 -53.87 -23.45 3.49
C VAL A 416 -54.10 -23.36 5.00
N THR A 417 -54.80 -24.34 5.58
CA THR A 417 -54.97 -24.42 7.04
C THR A 417 -53.73 -25.04 7.68
N LEU A 418 -53.09 -24.31 8.58
CA LEU A 418 -51.88 -24.74 9.28
C LEU A 418 -52.11 -24.76 10.79
N LYS A 419 -51.42 -25.67 11.49
CA LYS A 419 -51.42 -25.76 12.96
C LYS A 419 -50.44 -24.73 13.55
N PRO A 420 -50.53 -24.40 14.85
CA PRO A 420 -49.53 -23.54 15.49
C PRO A 420 -48.11 -24.08 15.29
N GLY A 421 -47.18 -23.21 14.92
CA GLY A 421 -45.80 -23.57 14.64
C GLY A 421 -45.07 -22.58 13.74
N THR A 422 -43.81 -22.89 13.47
CA THR A 422 -42.92 -22.16 12.57
C THR A 422 -43.01 -22.75 11.17
N TYR A 423 -43.01 -21.90 10.14
CA TYR A 423 -43.10 -22.28 8.73
C TYR A 423 -42.17 -21.39 7.90
N TYR A 424 -41.88 -21.81 6.66
CA TYR A 424 -40.90 -21.13 5.81
C TYR A 424 -41.49 -20.72 4.46
N ILE A 425 -41.00 -19.62 3.90
CA ILE A 425 -41.27 -19.18 2.52
C ILE A 425 -39.95 -19.10 1.78
N GLU A 426 -39.88 -19.68 0.60
CA GLU A 426 -38.76 -19.54 -0.33
C GLU A 426 -39.19 -18.65 -1.49
N ILE A 427 -38.41 -17.61 -1.78
CA ILE A 427 -38.62 -16.69 -2.90
C ILE A 427 -37.45 -16.86 -3.86
N ASN A 428 -37.72 -17.27 -5.09
CA ASN A 428 -36.68 -17.53 -6.08
C ASN A 428 -36.68 -16.48 -7.18
N ARG A 429 -35.49 -16.00 -7.52
CA ARG A 429 -35.27 -15.18 -8.70
C ARG A 429 -35.49 -15.99 -9.99
N SER A 430 -35.87 -15.29 -11.06
CA SER A 430 -35.87 -15.82 -12.43
C SER A 430 -34.93 -15.04 -13.35
N SER A 431 -34.93 -13.71 -13.28
CA SER A 431 -34.03 -12.84 -14.06
C SER A 431 -34.10 -11.40 -13.54
N GLY A 432 -33.23 -10.52 -14.03
CA GLY A 432 -33.19 -9.11 -13.65
C GLY A 432 -32.58 -8.92 -12.26
N TYR A 433 -32.76 -7.78 -11.63
CA TYR A 433 -32.41 -7.58 -10.22
C TYR A 433 -33.29 -6.46 -9.67
N GLY A 434 -33.47 -6.42 -8.36
CA GLY A 434 -34.30 -5.41 -7.72
C GLY A 434 -34.82 -5.88 -6.37
N ALA A 435 -35.70 -5.08 -5.78
CA ALA A 435 -36.37 -5.43 -4.54
C ALA A 435 -37.65 -6.24 -4.78
N TYR A 436 -38.20 -6.85 -3.74
CA TYR A 436 -39.55 -7.36 -3.70
C TYR A 436 -40.20 -7.07 -2.35
N LYS A 437 -41.52 -7.18 -2.29
CA LYS A 437 -42.31 -7.13 -1.04
C LYS A 437 -42.88 -8.51 -0.76
N LEU A 438 -42.73 -9.00 0.46
CA LEU A 438 -43.40 -10.20 0.96
C LEU A 438 -44.40 -9.81 2.04
N HIS A 439 -45.62 -10.33 1.96
CA HIS A 439 -46.63 -10.20 3.01
C HIS A 439 -47.27 -11.55 3.30
N ILE A 440 -47.28 -11.96 4.57
CA ILE A 440 -47.83 -13.24 5.01
C ILE A 440 -49.15 -12.99 5.74
N TYR A 441 -50.24 -13.61 5.30
CA TYR A 441 -51.56 -13.52 5.94
C TYR A 441 -51.76 -14.75 6.83
N GLY A 442 -52.20 -14.55 8.07
CA GLY A 442 -52.47 -15.66 9.00
C GLY A 442 -52.82 -15.22 10.44
N PRO A 443 -53.19 -16.17 11.32
CA PRO A 443 -53.50 -15.87 12.71
C PRO A 443 -52.22 -15.51 13.49
N LYS A 444 -52.18 -14.29 14.08
CA LYS A 444 -51.05 -13.84 14.91
C LYS A 444 -50.83 -14.77 16.10
N ALA A 445 -49.57 -14.95 16.48
CA ALA A 445 -49.25 -15.57 17.77
C ALA A 445 -49.78 -14.72 18.94
N GLN A 446 -50.44 -15.35 19.93
CA GLN A 446 -50.81 -14.66 21.17
C GLN A 446 -49.54 -14.37 21.97
N ALA A 447 -49.26 -13.09 22.22
CA ALA A 447 -48.15 -12.67 23.06
C ALA A 447 -48.36 -13.16 24.50
N LEU A 448 -47.35 -13.82 25.06
CA LEU A 448 -47.24 -14.01 26.51
C LEU A 448 -47.24 -12.63 27.21
N PRO A 449 -47.88 -12.49 28.39
CA PRO A 449 -48.02 -11.20 29.06
C PRO A 449 -46.66 -10.64 29.45
N ARG A 450 -46.31 -9.48 28.89
CA ARG A 450 -45.15 -8.69 29.34
C ARG A 450 -45.37 -8.23 30.79
N PRO A 451 -44.35 -8.25 31.66
CA PRO A 451 -44.43 -7.63 32.97
C PRO A 451 -44.72 -6.13 32.83
N LYS A 452 -45.48 -5.57 33.77
CA LYS A 452 -45.83 -4.14 33.82
C LYS A 452 -44.56 -3.27 33.77
N PRO A 453 -44.55 -2.16 33.01
CA PRO A 453 -43.41 -1.26 32.95
C PRO A 453 -43.18 -0.61 34.31
N LEU A 454 -42.01 -0.84 34.90
CA LEU A 454 -41.50 -0.09 36.04
C LEU A 454 -40.94 1.25 35.53
N LYS A 455 -41.13 2.31 36.34
CA LYS A 455 -40.80 3.69 35.95
C LYS A 455 -39.32 3.81 35.56
N PRO A 456 -38.99 4.51 34.45
CA PRO A 456 -37.61 4.72 34.02
C PRO A 456 -36.77 5.41 35.09
N ILE A 457 -35.59 4.86 35.35
CA ILE A 457 -34.53 5.55 36.09
C ILE A 457 -34.00 6.65 35.18
N LYS A 458 -34.18 7.92 35.57
CA LYS A 458 -33.61 9.04 34.82
C LYS A 458 -32.08 9.04 35.01
N PRO A 459 -31.27 8.97 33.94
CA PRO A 459 -29.83 9.00 34.06
C PRO A 459 -29.34 10.33 34.67
N LYS A 460 -28.41 10.24 35.63
CA LYS A 460 -27.51 11.34 36.01
C LYS A 460 -26.09 10.90 35.66
N PRO A 461 -25.59 11.21 34.45
CA PRO A 461 -24.21 10.92 34.10
C PRO A 461 -23.27 11.66 35.07
N VAL A 462 -22.35 10.95 35.70
CA VAL A 462 -21.26 11.57 36.47
C VAL A 462 -20.28 12.17 35.46
N THR A 463 -20.06 13.48 35.51
CA THR A 463 -19.32 14.20 34.45
C THR A 463 -17.81 14.01 34.50
N GLU A 464 -17.26 13.63 35.67
CA GLU A 464 -15.82 13.53 35.97
C GLU A 464 -15.54 12.31 36.85
N LEU A 465 -14.30 11.80 36.81
CA LEU A 465 -13.88 10.68 37.64
C LEU A 465 -14.03 11.01 39.15
N PRO A 466 -14.69 10.17 39.97
CA PRO A 466 -14.85 10.44 41.40
C PRO A 466 -13.52 10.58 42.14
N LYS A 467 -13.49 11.49 43.12
CA LYS A 467 -12.30 11.77 43.92
C LYS A 467 -11.79 10.51 44.64
N GLY A 468 -10.49 10.22 44.48
CA GLY A 468 -9.82 9.08 45.11
C GLY A 468 -9.68 7.84 44.21
N PHE A 469 -10.11 7.93 42.95
CA PHE A 469 -9.78 6.97 41.90
C PHE A 469 -8.54 7.44 41.12
N THR A 470 -7.71 6.49 40.72
CA THR A 470 -6.64 6.69 39.75
C THR A 470 -7.24 6.59 38.36
N ASP A 471 -7.11 7.67 37.57
CA ASP A 471 -7.47 7.66 36.15
C ASP A 471 -6.41 6.87 35.36
N ILE A 472 -6.87 5.92 34.55
CA ILE A 472 -5.99 5.13 33.68
C ILE A 472 -6.27 5.35 32.21
N THR A 473 -7.06 6.34 31.81
CA THR A 473 -7.54 6.53 30.43
C THR A 473 -6.43 6.83 29.40
N ALA A 474 -5.19 7.13 29.82
CA ALA A 474 -4.08 7.45 28.92
C ALA A 474 -3.50 6.23 28.16
N GLU A 475 -3.03 6.44 26.92
CA GLU A 475 -2.48 5.44 25.98
C GLU A 475 -1.43 4.49 26.59
N ASN A 476 -0.57 4.98 27.47
CA ASN A 476 0.50 4.19 28.08
C ASN A 476 0.05 3.27 29.23
N ASN A 477 -1.22 3.30 29.63
CA ASN A 477 -1.78 2.41 30.65
C ASN A 477 -2.50 1.20 30.05
N TRP A 478 -2.62 1.13 28.73
CA TRP A 478 -3.34 0.08 28.02
C TRP A 478 -2.42 -0.68 27.07
N ILE A 479 -2.82 -1.92 26.81
CA ILE A 479 -2.38 -2.78 25.72
C ILE A 479 -3.55 -2.78 24.74
N PRO A 480 -3.45 -2.05 23.62
CA PRO A 480 -4.44 -2.14 22.56
C PRO A 480 -4.29 -3.47 21.82
N ILE A 481 -5.42 -4.07 21.47
CA ILE A 481 -5.56 -5.25 20.62
C ILE A 481 -6.54 -4.81 19.54
N GLY A 482 -6.12 -4.84 18.28
CA GLY A 482 -6.90 -4.26 17.18
C GLY A 482 -6.88 -2.72 17.14
N THR A 483 -7.96 -2.14 16.65
CA THR A 483 -8.12 -0.72 16.41
C THR A 483 -8.53 0.01 17.68
N VAL A 484 -7.62 0.81 18.19
CA VAL A 484 -7.84 1.64 19.38
C VAL A 484 -7.30 3.03 19.12
N SER A 485 -8.14 4.06 19.30
CA SER A 485 -7.71 5.45 19.22
C SER A 485 -7.86 6.16 20.56
N PHE A 486 -6.82 6.89 20.94
CA PHE A 486 -6.77 7.70 22.16
C PHE A 486 -7.05 9.15 21.80
N GLU A 487 -8.27 9.62 22.09
CA GLU A 487 -8.71 10.97 21.79
C GLU A 487 -8.56 11.91 22.99
N ALA A 488 -8.63 13.22 22.74
CA ALA A 488 -8.58 14.23 23.81
C ALA A 488 -9.77 14.13 24.80
N VAL A 489 -10.85 13.44 24.44
CA VAL A 489 -12.09 13.34 25.21
C VAL A 489 -12.42 11.93 25.72
N GLY A 490 -11.59 10.93 25.41
CA GLY A 490 -11.82 9.53 25.77
C GLY A 490 -11.00 8.53 24.97
N ILE A 491 -11.29 7.25 25.14
CA ILE A 491 -10.77 6.14 24.33
C ILE A 491 -11.88 5.65 23.42
N VAL A 492 -11.54 5.43 22.16
CA VAL A 492 -12.38 4.72 21.20
C VAL A 492 -11.76 3.35 20.97
N VAL A 493 -12.52 2.29 21.24
CA VAL A 493 -12.09 0.91 21.00
C VAL A 493 -12.96 0.33 19.90
N GLY A 494 -12.31 -0.19 18.89
CA GLY A 494 -12.86 -0.64 17.63
C GLY A 494 -13.12 0.45 16.62
N ASP A 495 -13.51 0.00 15.44
CA ASP A 495 -13.90 0.83 14.32
C ASP A 495 -15.22 0.34 13.70
N ASP A 496 -15.62 0.95 12.59
CA ASP A 496 -16.85 0.58 11.87
C ASP A 496 -16.59 -0.51 10.80
N ILE A 497 -15.46 -1.22 10.87
CA ILE A 497 -15.05 -2.26 9.91
C ILE A 497 -15.51 -3.64 10.45
N GLY A 498 -16.81 -3.74 10.74
CA GLY A 498 -17.40 -4.94 11.34
C GLY A 498 -17.17 -6.24 10.55
N ASP A 499 -16.89 -7.30 11.31
CA ASP A 499 -16.62 -8.68 10.89
C ASP A 499 -15.53 -8.78 9.82
N ASP A 500 -14.28 -8.72 10.27
CA ASP A 500 -13.07 -8.92 9.48
C ASP A 500 -12.51 -10.35 9.64
N PRO A 501 -13.01 -11.35 8.92
CA PRO A 501 -12.52 -12.72 9.04
C PRO A 501 -11.10 -12.94 8.50
N ASN A 502 -10.48 -11.92 7.91
CA ASN A 502 -9.22 -12.03 7.18
C ASN A 502 -8.15 -11.00 7.56
N ASP A 503 -8.36 -10.16 8.58
CA ASP A 503 -7.42 -9.10 8.97
C ASP A 503 -7.10 -8.18 7.78
N THR A 504 -8.16 -7.76 7.10
CA THR A 504 -8.20 -6.96 5.88
C THR A 504 -7.64 -5.55 6.10
N ASP A 505 -7.83 -4.97 7.29
CA ASP A 505 -7.24 -3.69 7.66
C ASP A 505 -5.78 -3.84 8.19
N GLY A 506 -5.39 -5.07 8.54
CA GLY A 506 -4.05 -5.47 8.91
C GLY A 506 -3.65 -5.11 10.34
N ASP A 507 -4.64 -4.92 11.22
CA ASP A 507 -4.45 -4.58 12.63
C ASP A 507 -4.12 -5.81 13.52
N GLY A 508 -4.34 -7.03 13.01
CA GLY A 508 -3.90 -8.30 13.57
C GLY A 508 -4.84 -8.93 14.61
N ASN A 509 -6.13 -8.59 14.61
CA ASN A 509 -7.01 -8.85 15.75
C ASN A 509 -7.98 -10.05 15.61
N THR A 510 -7.89 -10.83 14.52
CA THR A 510 -8.87 -11.90 14.22
C THR A 510 -8.72 -13.16 15.08
N ILE A 511 -9.82 -13.62 15.70
CA ILE A 511 -9.89 -14.93 16.38
C ILE A 511 -10.36 -16.04 15.43
N SER A 512 -10.22 -17.31 15.82
CA SER A 512 -10.42 -18.52 14.98
C SER A 512 -11.82 -18.73 14.37
N GLU A 513 -12.74 -17.78 14.54
CA GLU A 513 -14.06 -17.73 13.91
C GLU A 513 -14.20 -16.61 12.86
N GLY A 514 -13.16 -15.81 12.63
CA GLY A 514 -13.19 -14.72 11.67
C GLY A 514 -13.93 -13.47 12.16
N LYS A 515 -14.01 -13.27 13.47
CA LYS A 515 -14.52 -12.04 14.05
C LYS A 515 -13.37 -11.07 14.29
N ASP A 516 -13.54 -9.87 13.77
CA ASP A 516 -12.82 -8.67 14.19
C ASP A 516 -12.99 -8.50 15.70
N PHE A 517 -11.90 -8.30 16.43
CA PHE A 517 -11.92 -8.25 17.88
C PHE A 517 -11.02 -7.12 18.38
N ASP A 518 -11.64 -5.99 18.69
CA ASP A 518 -10.95 -4.86 19.29
C ASP A 518 -11.06 -4.92 20.80
N ALA A 519 -9.92 -4.78 21.47
CA ALA A 519 -9.88 -4.75 22.90
C ALA A 519 -8.80 -3.81 23.45
N ILE A 520 -9.04 -3.34 24.67
CA ILE A 520 -8.01 -2.70 25.49
C ILE A 520 -7.88 -3.46 26.80
N VAL A 521 -6.63 -3.71 27.17
CA VAL A 521 -6.29 -4.43 28.40
C VAL A 521 -5.36 -3.57 29.24
N SER A 522 -5.61 -3.40 30.54
CA SER A 522 -4.74 -2.57 31.37
C SER A 522 -3.34 -3.19 31.50
N ASN A 523 -2.29 -2.37 31.41
CA ASN A 523 -0.90 -2.78 31.61
C ASN A 523 -0.64 -3.33 33.02
N GLU A 524 -1.46 -2.94 34.00
CA GLU A 524 -1.39 -3.42 35.37
C GLU A 524 -2.39 -4.55 35.60
N GLU A 525 -1.95 -5.61 36.26
CA GLU A 525 -2.83 -6.64 36.85
C GLU A 525 -3.27 -6.21 38.25
N PHE A 526 -4.52 -6.53 38.58
CA PHE A 526 -5.12 -6.21 39.85
C PHE A 526 -5.51 -7.47 40.62
N THR A 527 -5.41 -7.37 41.93
CA THR A 527 -5.95 -8.36 42.88
C THR A 527 -6.91 -7.65 43.82
N PRO A 528 -7.92 -8.34 44.36
CA PRO A 528 -8.83 -7.71 45.31
C PRO A 528 -8.08 -7.39 46.61
N PRO A 529 -8.43 -6.28 47.30
CA PRO A 529 -9.58 -5.42 47.07
C PRO A 529 -9.32 -4.26 46.09
N ILE A 530 -10.17 -4.15 45.07
CA ILE A 530 -10.16 -3.05 44.12
C ILE A 530 -11.58 -2.68 43.70
N THR A 531 -11.82 -1.38 43.53
CA THR A 531 -13.02 -0.89 42.84
C THR A 531 -12.62 -0.37 41.48
N VAL A 532 -13.28 -0.83 40.43
CA VAL A 532 -13.11 -0.32 39.07
C VAL A 532 -14.40 0.41 38.68
N ILE A 533 -14.25 1.57 38.07
CA ILE A 533 -15.37 2.42 37.64
C ILE A 533 -15.07 3.01 36.27
N TRP A 534 -16.10 3.10 35.44
CA TRP A 534 -15.97 3.70 34.12
C TRP A 534 -17.27 4.40 33.71
N ASN A 535 -17.11 5.38 32.82
CA ASN A 535 -18.20 6.09 32.19
C ASN A 535 -18.20 5.77 30.70
N ALA A 536 -19.23 5.07 30.26
CA ALA A 536 -19.29 4.48 28.93
C ALA A 536 -20.64 4.72 28.28
N ARG A 537 -20.60 4.84 26.95
CA ARG A 537 -21.76 4.72 26.07
C ARG A 537 -21.75 3.31 25.51
N TRP A 538 -22.70 2.48 25.92
CA TRP A 538 -22.79 1.09 25.50
C TRP A 538 -23.68 0.96 24.26
N PRO A 539 -23.21 0.38 23.14
CA PRO A 539 -24.06 0.03 22.02
C PRO A 539 -25.00 -1.14 22.39
N THR A 540 -26.27 -1.08 21.97
CA THR A 540 -27.26 -2.15 22.18
C THR A 540 -28.08 -2.40 20.91
N SER A 541 -27.36 -2.58 19.80
CA SER A 541 -27.90 -2.84 18.46
C SER A 541 -27.77 -4.33 18.07
N GLU A 542 -28.29 -4.73 16.91
CA GLU A 542 -28.23 -6.12 16.44
C GLU A 542 -26.80 -6.47 16.01
N LYS A 543 -26.31 -7.65 16.40
CA LYS A 543 -24.95 -8.18 16.13
C LYS A 543 -23.78 -7.51 16.87
N GLU A 544 -23.94 -6.29 17.37
CA GLU A 544 -22.93 -5.58 18.18
C GLU A 544 -22.82 -6.10 19.64
N TYR A 545 -21.59 -6.28 20.13
CA TYR A 545 -21.36 -6.50 21.57
C TYR A 545 -20.24 -5.62 22.13
N GLN A 546 -20.31 -5.38 23.43
CA GLN A 546 -19.25 -4.76 24.22
C GLN A 546 -19.17 -5.49 25.57
N ASN A 547 -18.00 -6.03 25.92
CA ASN A 547 -17.77 -6.61 27.24
C ASN A 547 -16.77 -5.76 27.99
N MET A 548 -16.99 -5.55 29.29
CA MET A 548 -16.08 -4.77 30.10
C MET A 548 -16.05 -5.24 31.56
N GLY A 549 -14.86 -5.39 32.10
CA GLY A 549 -14.68 -5.86 33.47
C GLY A 549 -13.24 -6.20 33.79
N LEU A 550 -13.06 -7.24 34.59
CA LEU A 550 -11.78 -7.82 34.93
C LEU A 550 -11.65 -9.16 34.18
N MET A 551 -10.54 -9.41 33.49
CA MET A 551 -10.27 -10.67 32.78
C MET A 551 -8.88 -11.25 33.13
N SER A 552 -8.76 -12.58 33.14
CA SER A 552 -7.48 -13.30 33.07
C SER A 552 -7.50 -14.23 31.86
N THR A 553 -6.72 -13.90 30.82
CA THR A 553 -6.67 -14.64 29.55
C THR A 553 -5.92 -15.97 29.66
N GLU A 554 -4.90 -16.06 30.52
CA GLU A 554 -4.15 -17.30 30.77
C GLU A 554 -5.00 -18.38 31.46
N LYS A 555 -5.93 -17.96 32.32
CA LYS A 555 -6.73 -18.87 33.16
C LYS A 555 -8.20 -18.93 32.78
N GLY A 556 -8.64 -18.08 31.85
CA GLY A 556 -10.01 -18.02 31.33
C GLY A 556 -11.04 -17.53 32.35
N PHE A 557 -10.72 -16.53 33.18
CA PHE A 557 -11.67 -15.97 34.17
C PHE A 557 -12.18 -14.60 33.73
N PHE A 558 -13.43 -14.28 34.06
CA PHE A 558 -14.06 -12.99 33.76
C PHE A 558 -14.97 -12.52 34.89
N ILE A 559 -14.92 -11.23 35.24
CA ILE A 559 -15.81 -10.56 36.18
C ILE A 559 -16.20 -9.24 35.55
N GLY A 560 -17.38 -9.17 34.93
CA GLY A 560 -17.70 -7.98 34.14
C GLY A 560 -19.16 -7.87 33.73
N PHE A 561 -19.42 -6.86 32.93
CA PHE A 561 -20.67 -6.67 32.21
C PHE A 561 -20.45 -7.14 30.76
N ILE A 562 -21.45 -7.79 30.18
CA ILE A 562 -21.46 -8.24 28.78
C ILE A 562 -22.75 -7.80 28.10
N THR A 563 -22.70 -7.57 26.81
CA THR A 563 -23.91 -7.37 25.99
C THR A 563 -24.30 -8.69 25.34
N ASP A 564 -25.59 -9.04 25.42
CA ASP A 564 -26.16 -10.06 24.56
C ASP A 564 -26.67 -9.38 23.27
N PRO A 565 -26.01 -9.56 22.12
CA PRO A 565 -26.38 -8.92 20.85
C PRO A 565 -27.74 -9.41 20.32
N THR A 566 -28.18 -10.60 20.72
CA THR A 566 -29.46 -11.18 20.27
C THR A 566 -30.63 -10.60 21.07
N GLU A 567 -30.44 -10.43 22.38
CA GLU A 567 -31.47 -9.87 23.25
C GLU A 567 -31.40 -8.35 23.38
N ARG A 568 -30.30 -7.72 22.94
CA ARG A 568 -29.98 -6.29 23.08
C ARG A 568 -30.02 -5.84 24.54
N LYS A 569 -29.47 -6.66 25.44
CA LYS A 569 -29.48 -6.45 26.89
C LYS A 569 -28.09 -6.54 27.49
N ILE A 570 -27.89 -5.87 28.62
CA ILE A 570 -26.67 -5.98 29.42
C ILE A 570 -26.85 -7.02 30.52
N TYR A 571 -25.86 -7.90 30.65
CA TYR A 571 -25.77 -8.91 31.70
C TYR A 571 -24.53 -8.69 32.56
N VAL A 572 -24.62 -9.03 33.84
CA VAL A 572 -23.45 -9.31 34.66
C VAL A 572 -23.02 -10.73 34.41
N TYR A 573 -21.72 -10.93 34.16
CA TYR A 573 -21.11 -12.23 33.90
C TYR A 573 -19.91 -12.44 34.83
N VAL A 574 -19.95 -13.50 35.63
CA VAL A 574 -18.86 -13.92 36.51
C VAL A 574 -18.51 -15.36 36.18
N TYR A 575 -17.28 -15.61 35.72
CA TYR A 575 -16.79 -16.91 35.29
C TYR A 575 -15.52 -17.29 36.06
N GLY A 576 -15.50 -18.49 36.65
CA GLY A 576 -14.43 -18.98 37.54
C GLY A 576 -14.00 -20.43 37.29
N GLU A 577 -13.20 -21.00 38.20
CA GLU A 577 -12.70 -22.38 38.08
C GLU A 577 -13.82 -23.43 37.95
N GLU A 578 -13.49 -24.56 37.34
CA GLU A 578 -14.36 -25.73 37.15
C GLU A 578 -15.61 -25.46 36.29
N GLY A 579 -15.60 -24.40 35.47
CA GLY A 579 -16.71 -24.04 34.58
C GLY A 579 -17.93 -23.47 35.30
N LYS A 580 -17.78 -23.00 36.54
CA LYS A 580 -18.85 -22.32 37.27
C LYS A 580 -19.01 -20.90 36.75
N SER A 581 -20.24 -20.54 36.36
CA SER A 581 -20.59 -19.19 35.92
C SER A 581 -21.85 -18.67 36.62
N GLU A 582 -21.89 -17.35 36.80
CA GLU A 582 -23.08 -16.62 37.23
C GLU A 582 -23.42 -15.59 36.14
N VAL A 583 -24.67 -15.62 35.66
CA VAL A 583 -25.17 -14.72 34.63
C VAL A 583 -26.43 -14.04 35.14
N LYS A 584 -26.47 -12.71 35.14
CA LYS A 584 -27.62 -11.95 35.65
C LYS A 584 -27.96 -10.76 34.76
N GLU A 585 -29.19 -10.74 34.22
CA GLU A 585 -29.70 -9.59 33.46
C GLU A 585 -29.70 -8.32 34.33
N VAL A 586 -29.19 -7.22 33.77
CA VAL A 586 -29.31 -5.88 34.36
C VAL A 586 -30.65 -5.28 33.93
N THR A 587 -31.65 -5.42 34.79
CA THR A 587 -33.01 -4.92 34.54
C THR A 587 -33.12 -3.41 34.78
N ASN A 588 -34.07 -2.75 34.11
CA ASN A 588 -34.42 -1.32 34.24
C ASN A 588 -33.49 -0.31 33.53
N LEU A 589 -32.77 -0.72 32.49
CA LEU A 589 -32.05 0.18 31.58
C LEU A 589 -32.95 0.60 30.40
N ASP A 590 -32.77 1.82 29.90
CA ASP A 590 -33.47 2.35 28.73
C ASP A 590 -32.64 2.05 27.48
N TYR A 591 -33.13 1.13 26.65
CA TYR A 591 -32.42 0.61 25.48
C TYR A 591 -32.92 1.34 24.22
N ASN A 592 -32.33 2.49 23.89
CA ASN A 592 -32.64 3.25 22.68
C ASN A 592 -31.45 3.29 21.71
N GLY A 593 -30.93 2.10 21.38
CA GLY A 593 -29.70 1.92 20.57
C GLY A 593 -28.41 2.08 21.37
N TYR A 594 -28.40 2.88 22.44
CA TYR A 594 -27.29 2.99 23.38
C TYR A 594 -27.76 3.06 24.85
N VAL A 595 -26.90 2.63 25.78
CA VAL A 595 -27.04 2.84 27.22
C VAL A 595 -25.89 3.72 27.72
N ASP A 596 -26.19 4.98 28.04
CA ASP A 596 -25.23 5.89 28.67
C ASP A 596 -25.26 5.70 30.20
N GLY A 597 -24.12 5.42 30.82
CA GLY A 597 -24.09 5.19 32.27
C GLY A 597 -22.70 5.11 32.91
N THR A 598 -22.70 5.20 34.23
CA THR A 598 -21.52 4.89 35.06
C THR A 598 -21.67 3.48 35.60
N PHE A 599 -20.71 2.62 35.30
CA PHE A 599 -20.69 1.23 35.74
C PHE A 599 -19.54 1.04 36.72
N LYS A 600 -19.77 0.20 37.73
CA LYS A 600 -18.82 0.04 38.83
C LYS A 600 -18.82 -1.40 39.31
N ILE A 601 -17.62 -1.95 39.46
CA ILE A 601 -17.36 -3.26 40.07
C ILE A 601 -16.56 -3.04 41.34
N VAL A 602 -17.09 -3.46 42.48
CA VAL A 602 -16.37 -3.54 43.75
C VAL A 602 -15.93 -4.98 43.94
N TRP A 603 -14.65 -5.24 43.73
CA TRP A 603 -14.04 -6.56 43.94
C TRP A 603 -13.43 -6.61 45.33
N ASN A 604 -14.12 -7.27 46.25
CA ASN A 604 -13.79 -7.31 47.67
C ASN A 604 -12.65 -8.27 47.98
N SER A 605 -11.94 -8.05 49.09
CA SER A 605 -10.81 -8.89 49.54
C SER A 605 -11.17 -10.36 49.80
N ASP A 606 -12.46 -10.67 50.03
CA ASP A 606 -12.96 -12.04 50.13
C ASP A 606 -13.14 -12.73 48.77
N GLY A 607 -12.96 -11.99 47.66
CA GLY A 607 -13.07 -12.44 46.28
C GLY A 607 -14.46 -12.24 45.66
N SER A 608 -15.43 -11.70 46.41
CA SER A 608 -16.75 -11.35 45.87
C SER A 608 -16.71 -10.09 45.01
N ALA A 609 -17.55 -10.04 43.98
CA ALA A 609 -17.72 -8.88 43.12
C ALA A 609 -19.14 -8.30 43.26
N VAL A 610 -19.24 -7.01 43.53
CA VAL A 610 -20.52 -6.29 43.62
C VAL A 610 -20.62 -5.31 42.46
N PHE A 611 -21.72 -5.39 41.71
CA PHE A 611 -21.94 -4.65 40.48
C PHE A 611 -22.95 -3.53 40.69
N TYR A 612 -22.64 -2.36 40.16
CA TYR A 612 -23.50 -1.18 40.19
C TYR A 612 -23.62 -0.54 38.81
N VAL A 613 -24.81 -0.02 38.51
CA VAL A 613 -25.04 0.85 37.34
C VAL A 613 -25.71 2.13 37.84
N ASN A 614 -25.14 3.28 37.48
CA ASN A 614 -25.58 4.61 37.96
C ASN A 614 -25.74 4.68 39.48
N ASP A 615 -24.78 4.07 40.21
CA ASP A 615 -24.73 3.92 41.66
C ASP A 615 -25.81 3.03 42.31
N GLU A 616 -26.71 2.43 41.52
CA GLU A 616 -27.65 1.42 42.01
C GLU A 616 -27.00 0.03 41.95
N LYS A 617 -27.08 -0.74 43.05
CA LYS A 617 -26.57 -2.12 43.09
C LYS A 617 -27.46 -3.01 42.24
N VAL A 618 -26.87 -3.67 41.24
CA VAL A 618 -27.59 -4.56 40.31
C VAL A 618 -27.34 -6.03 40.62
N TYR A 619 -26.16 -6.40 41.12
CA TYR A 619 -25.83 -7.79 41.47
C TYR A 619 -24.68 -7.88 42.49
N GLU A 620 -24.57 -9.03 43.17
CA GLU A 620 -23.44 -9.41 44.00
C GLU A 620 -23.15 -10.89 43.78
N SER A 621 -21.90 -11.21 43.43
CA SER A 621 -21.50 -12.56 43.09
C SER A 621 -21.43 -13.46 44.31
N THR A 622 -21.76 -14.74 44.14
CA THR A 622 -21.48 -15.78 45.15
C THR A 622 -20.13 -16.45 44.91
N LEU A 623 -19.65 -16.45 43.66
CA LEU A 623 -18.28 -16.83 43.31
C LEU A 623 -17.24 -15.93 44.00
N ARG A 624 -16.14 -16.55 44.45
CA ARG A 624 -15.04 -15.92 45.19
C ARG A 624 -13.73 -16.07 44.41
N ILE A 625 -13.45 -15.12 43.52
CA ILE A 625 -12.29 -15.13 42.62
C ILE A 625 -11.23 -14.19 43.21
N LYS A 626 -9.98 -14.66 43.31
CA LYS A 626 -8.85 -13.91 43.94
C LYS A 626 -7.56 -13.92 43.12
N ILE A 627 -7.61 -14.43 41.90
CA ILE A 627 -6.44 -14.46 41.02
C ILE A 627 -6.12 -13.05 40.51
N PRO A 628 -4.91 -12.78 40.02
CA PRO A 628 -4.63 -11.55 39.28
C PRO A 628 -5.48 -11.45 38.00
N MET A 629 -6.03 -10.27 37.72
CA MET A 629 -6.85 -9.97 36.53
C MET A 629 -6.59 -8.54 36.03
N ASN A 630 -6.60 -8.34 34.72
CA ASN A 630 -6.49 -7.01 34.11
C ASN A 630 -7.87 -6.37 33.96
N ILE A 631 -7.94 -5.04 33.95
CA ILE A 631 -9.11 -4.35 33.44
C ILE A 631 -9.14 -4.59 31.93
N TYR A 632 -10.28 -5.02 31.44
CA TYR A 632 -10.45 -5.49 30.07
C TYR A 632 -11.72 -4.88 29.50
N LEU A 633 -11.65 -4.43 28.25
CA LEU A 633 -12.80 -4.10 27.44
C LEU A 633 -12.58 -4.66 26.05
N ASP A 634 -13.64 -5.23 25.47
CA ASP A 634 -13.72 -5.57 24.05
C ASP A 634 -14.98 -4.99 23.41
N THR A 635 -14.94 -4.83 22.09
CA THR A 635 -16.05 -4.39 21.25
C THR A 635 -16.08 -5.18 19.96
N TYR A 636 -17.26 -5.22 19.33
CA TYR A 636 -17.46 -5.89 18.05
C TYR A 636 -18.45 -5.10 17.19
N GLU A 637 -18.09 -4.95 15.92
CA GLU A 637 -18.80 -4.24 14.83
C GLU A 637 -18.89 -2.70 14.91
N HIS A 638 -18.68 -2.08 16.08
CA HIS A 638 -18.71 -0.62 16.21
C HIS A 638 -17.80 -0.06 17.32
N PRO A 639 -17.31 1.19 17.16
CA PRO A 639 -16.45 1.85 18.13
C PRO A 639 -17.15 2.10 19.47
N GLY A 640 -16.67 1.45 20.52
CA GLY A 640 -17.05 1.73 21.89
C GLY A 640 -16.37 2.99 22.42
N PHE A 641 -17.15 3.97 22.89
CA PHE A 641 -16.60 5.20 23.47
C PHE A 641 -16.54 5.17 25.00
N LEU A 642 -15.33 5.39 25.52
CA LEU A 642 -15.01 5.46 26.95
C LEU A 642 -14.54 6.85 27.31
N LYS A 643 -15.33 7.58 28.11
CA LYS A 643 -14.93 8.94 28.52
C LYS A 643 -13.78 8.92 29.53
N TRP A 644 -13.87 8.03 30.51
CA TRP A 644 -12.81 7.78 31.48
C TRP A 644 -12.98 6.40 32.12
N ILE A 645 -11.85 5.82 32.54
CA ILE A 645 -11.79 4.62 33.39
C ILE A 645 -10.89 4.92 34.58
N GLY A 646 -11.35 4.56 35.77
CA GLY A 646 -10.53 4.65 36.96
C GLY A 646 -10.65 3.47 37.89
N TYR A 647 -9.63 3.29 38.71
CA TYR A 647 -9.64 2.28 39.75
C TYR A 647 -9.25 2.86 41.11
N LYS A 648 -9.67 2.20 42.18
CA LYS A 648 -9.30 2.52 43.55
C LYS A 648 -8.95 1.24 44.28
N LYS A 649 -7.70 1.13 44.73
CA LYS A 649 -7.26 0.05 45.63
C LYS A 649 -7.76 0.35 47.03
N GLU A 650 -8.58 -0.52 47.60
CA GLU A 650 -9.19 -0.31 48.92
C GLU A 650 -8.54 -1.20 49.98
N GLY A 651 -7.31 -0.87 50.40
CA GLY A 651 -6.63 -1.61 51.45
C GLY A 651 -5.13 -1.31 51.49
N VAL A 652 -4.57 -1.28 52.70
CA VAL A 652 -3.17 -0.89 52.97
C VAL A 652 -2.20 -1.75 52.17
N ALA A 653 -1.43 -1.11 51.30
CA ALA A 653 -0.33 -1.71 50.56
C ALA A 653 0.72 -2.29 51.52
N VAL A 654 0.84 -3.61 51.57
CA VAL A 654 2.09 -4.26 51.99
C VAL A 654 2.90 -4.51 50.72
N LEU A 655 3.79 -3.56 50.42
CA LEU A 655 4.77 -3.66 49.34
C LEU A 655 5.69 -4.87 49.55
N PRO A 656 5.85 -5.79 48.58
CA PRO A 656 7.14 -6.40 48.36
C PRO A 656 8.06 -5.30 47.81
N LYS A 657 9.24 -5.15 48.41
CA LYS A 657 10.22 -4.10 48.11
C LYS A 657 10.41 -3.90 46.59
N PRO A 658 10.62 -2.65 46.14
CA PRO A 658 10.88 -2.36 44.73
C PRO A 658 12.10 -3.16 44.26
N ARG A 659 11.92 -3.99 43.24
CA ARG A 659 13.06 -4.45 42.43
C ARG A 659 13.58 -3.23 41.68
N PRO A 660 14.90 -3.01 41.66
CA PRO A 660 15.48 -1.82 41.05
C PRO A 660 15.02 -1.71 39.60
N VAL A 661 14.70 -0.49 39.19
CA VAL A 661 14.43 -0.11 37.80
C VAL A 661 15.46 -0.79 36.90
N LYS A 662 15.01 -1.74 36.07
CA LYS A 662 15.86 -2.32 35.04
C LYS A 662 16.35 -1.16 34.19
N LYS A 663 17.66 -0.95 34.22
CA LYS A 663 18.39 -0.02 33.36
C LYS A 663 17.86 -0.21 31.93
N THR A 664 17.28 0.81 31.32
CA THR A 664 16.89 0.75 29.90
C THR A 664 18.16 0.51 29.09
N VAL A 665 18.33 -0.71 28.56
CA VAL A 665 19.45 -1.05 27.69
C VAL A 665 19.02 -0.69 26.27
N THR A 666 19.63 0.35 25.71
CA THR A 666 19.42 0.74 24.31
C THR A 666 20.37 -0.04 23.43
N TYR A 667 19.83 -0.69 22.40
CA TYR A 667 20.57 -1.47 21.42
C TYR A 667 20.70 -0.69 20.11
N ASN A 668 21.92 -0.58 19.56
CA ASN A 668 22.17 0.07 18.28
C ASN A 668 21.90 -0.93 17.13
N TRP A 669 20.63 -1.14 16.83
CA TRP A 669 20.19 -2.04 15.77
C TRP A 669 20.67 -1.59 14.38
N LYS A 670 21.06 -2.56 13.56
CA LYS A 670 21.39 -2.39 12.15
C LYS A 670 20.58 -3.38 11.32
N TRP A 671 19.81 -2.84 10.40
CA TRP A 671 19.08 -3.62 9.42
C TRP A 671 19.97 -3.94 8.22
N SER A 672 19.92 -5.20 7.77
CA SER A 672 20.59 -5.66 6.56
C SER A 672 19.65 -6.57 5.77
N SER A 673 19.18 -6.10 4.63
CA SER A 673 18.38 -6.89 3.68
C SER A 673 18.72 -6.52 2.24
N PRO A 674 19.41 -7.40 1.50
CA PRO A 674 19.66 -7.23 0.07
C PRO A 674 18.41 -7.32 -0.80
N GLU A 675 17.32 -7.89 -0.28
CA GLU A 675 16.01 -7.92 -0.93
C GLU A 675 15.12 -6.79 -0.35
N PRO A 676 14.68 -5.80 -1.15
CA PRO A 676 14.04 -4.57 -0.66
C PRO A 676 12.65 -4.79 -0.08
N ASN A 677 11.96 -5.88 -0.44
CA ASN A 677 10.58 -6.15 0.01
C ASN A 677 10.50 -6.85 1.37
N ASN A 678 11.63 -7.22 1.96
CA ASN A 678 11.68 -7.66 3.35
C ASN A 678 11.53 -6.44 4.26
N TRP A 679 10.84 -6.62 5.38
CA TRP A 679 10.61 -5.54 6.32
C TRP A 679 10.72 -6.02 7.76
N TYR A 680 10.94 -5.06 8.66
CA TYR A 680 10.82 -5.26 10.08
C TYR A 680 9.94 -4.14 10.68
N ARG A 681 9.29 -4.43 11.81
CA ARG A 681 8.48 -3.47 12.58
C ARG A 681 8.86 -3.60 14.04
N ILE A 682 9.07 -2.47 14.74
CA ILE A 682 9.41 -2.44 16.17
C ILE A 682 8.26 -1.78 16.91
N GLU A 683 7.70 -2.48 17.90
CA GLU A 683 6.55 -2.04 18.69
C GLU A 683 6.81 -2.36 20.15
N GLY A 684 7.22 -1.35 20.92
CA GLY A 684 7.64 -1.56 22.31
C GLY A 684 8.84 -2.52 22.42
N ASN A 685 8.66 -3.64 23.10
CA ASN A 685 9.67 -4.70 23.24
C ASN A 685 9.56 -5.79 22.15
N LYS A 686 8.67 -5.65 21.17
CA LYS A 686 8.45 -6.60 20.08
C LYS A 686 9.14 -6.14 18.79
N ILE A 687 9.77 -7.07 18.09
CA ILE A 687 10.41 -6.89 16.79
C ILE A 687 9.85 -7.95 15.85
N THR A 688 9.03 -7.53 14.88
CA THR A 688 8.50 -8.39 13.84
C THR A 688 9.39 -8.33 12.62
N ILE A 689 9.76 -9.48 12.04
CA ILE A 689 10.50 -9.58 10.78
C ILE A 689 9.67 -10.38 9.78
N TYR A 690 9.56 -9.86 8.57
CA TYR A 690 8.97 -10.53 7.42
C TYR A 690 10.01 -10.77 6.33
N ALA A 691 10.09 -12.02 5.88
CA ALA A 691 10.93 -12.42 4.76
C ALA A 691 10.05 -12.89 3.59
N VAL A 692 10.18 -12.22 2.44
CA VAL A 692 9.50 -12.57 1.19
C VAL A 692 10.06 -13.85 0.58
N PRO A 693 9.37 -14.48 -0.39
CA PRO A 693 9.87 -15.67 -1.07
C PRO A 693 11.29 -15.51 -1.64
N GLY A 694 12.11 -16.55 -1.44
CA GLY A 694 13.51 -16.57 -1.91
C GLY A 694 14.49 -15.74 -1.06
N SER A 695 14.07 -15.20 0.09
CA SER A 695 14.94 -14.52 1.05
C SER A 695 15.87 -15.49 1.80
N ASP A 696 16.88 -15.96 1.08
CA ASP A 696 17.82 -17.00 1.51
C ASP A 696 19.18 -16.43 1.96
N ILE A 697 19.93 -17.17 2.78
CA ILE A 697 21.36 -16.97 3.09
C ILE A 697 21.98 -18.35 3.26
N TRP A 698 23.03 -18.66 2.48
CA TRP A 698 23.57 -20.02 2.44
C TRP A 698 24.97 -20.05 1.81
N ASN A 699 25.71 -21.13 2.04
CA ASN A 699 26.95 -21.44 1.33
C ASN A 699 28.06 -20.37 1.40
N CYS A 700 28.22 -19.71 2.56
CA CYS A 700 29.10 -18.56 2.73
C CYS A 700 28.79 -17.33 1.83
N GLU A 701 27.57 -17.24 1.29
CA GLU A 701 27.11 -16.14 0.44
C GLU A 701 26.05 -15.32 1.17
N ARG A 702 26.09 -13.98 1.03
CA ARG A 702 25.13 -13.07 1.69
C ARG A 702 23.68 -13.30 1.26
N ARG A 703 23.48 -13.57 -0.04
CA ARG A 703 22.18 -13.74 -0.71
C ARG A 703 21.16 -12.66 -0.29
N LYS A 704 19.94 -13.03 0.11
CA LYS A 704 18.76 -12.14 0.21
C LYS A 704 18.11 -12.08 1.61
N ALA A 705 18.48 -12.95 2.55
CA ALA A 705 17.79 -13.03 3.84
C ALA A 705 17.93 -11.73 4.66
N PRO A 706 16.85 -11.25 5.30
CA PRO A 706 16.89 -10.11 6.20
C PRO A 706 17.51 -10.47 7.56
N MET A 707 18.32 -9.56 8.09
CA MET A 707 18.88 -9.63 9.45
C MET A 707 18.73 -8.28 10.15
N LEU A 708 18.34 -8.29 11.42
CA LEU A 708 18.37 -7.14 12.30
C LEU A 708 19.33 -7.43 13.45
N VAL A 709 20.47 -6.73 13.50
CA VAL A 709 21.61 -7.11 14.34
C VAL A 709 22.18 -5.96 15.15
N VAL A 710 22.91 -6.30 16.20
CA VAL A 710 23.74 -5.40 17.00
C VAL A 710 25.20 -5.87 17.03
N ASP A 711 26.10 -5.01 17.49
CA ASP A 711 27.48 -5.39 17.80
C ASP A 711 27.52 -6.40 18.96
N ILE A 712 28.35 -7.43 18.83
CA ILE A 712 28.66 -8.35 19.94
C ILE A 712 29.36 -7.55 21.05
N PRO A 713 29.00 -7.75 22.34
CA PRO A 713 29.68 -7.08 23.45
C PRO A 713 31.19 -7.38 23.46
N ASP A 714 32.00 -6.37 23.79
CA ASP A 714 33.45 -6.52 23.99
C ASP A 714 33.76 -7.19 25.34
N LYS A 715 33.37 -8.47 25.44
CA LYS A 715 33.48 -9.33 26.63
C LYS A 715 33.70 -10.78 26.22
N ASP A 716 34.55 -11.46 26.98
CA ASP A 716 34.82 -12.90 26.78
C ASP A 716 33.64 -13.79 27.17
N ARG A 717 32.66 -13.26 27.91
CA ARG A 717 31.45 -14.01 28.29
C ARG A 717 30.24 -13.13 28.09
N TRP A 718 29.28 -13.65 27.35
CA TRP A 718 28.00 -13.00 27.16
C TRP A 718 26.94 -14.02 26.78
N GLU A 719 25.68 -13.69 26.99
CA GLU A 719 24.55 -14.45 26.46
C GLU A 719 23.53 -13.52 25.82
N VAL A 720 22.88 -14.00 24.77
CA VAL A 720 21.70 -13.37 24.18
C VAL A 720 20.52 -14.32 24.32
N SER A 721 19.36 -13.78 24.68
CA SER A 721 18.10 -14.52 24.69
C SER A 721 17.00 -13.74 24.02
N VAL A 722 16.05 -14.45 23.42
CA VAL A 722 14.87 -13.86 22.80
C VAL A 722 13.70 -14.83 22.89
N HIS A 723 12.50 -14.31 23.07
CA HIS A 723 11.27 -15.05 22.86
C HIS A 723 10.84 -14.89 21.40
N PHE A 724 10.40 -15.95 20.74
CA PHE A 724 9.84 -15.86 19.40
C PHE A 724 8.39 -16.34 19.39
N GLU A 725 7.64 -15.83 18.42
CA GLU A 725 6.28 -16.24 18.12
C GLU A 725 6.06 -16.16 16.60
N MET A 726 5.43 -17.19 16.05
CA MET A 726 5.13 -17.31 14.63
C MET A 726 3.63 -17.53 14.45
N PRO A 727 2.95 -16.85 13.52
CA PRO A 727 1.52 -17.11 13.25
C PRO A 727 1.28 -18.57 12.83
N LYS A 728 2.20 -19.10 12.01
CA LYS A 728 2.23 -20.49 11.55
C LYS A 728 3.66 -20.95 11.30
N ARG A 729 3.87 -22.27 11.39
CA ARG A 729 5.10 -22.90 10.94
C ARG A 729 5.07 -23.08 9.42
N VAL A 730 6.11 -22.64 8.72
CA VAL A 730 6.15 -22.63 7.26
C VAL A 730 7.28 -23.54 6.77
N LEU A 731 6.98 -24.42 5.82
CA LEU A 731 7.98 -25.29 5.19
C LEU A 731 9.04 -24.47 4.45
N ASN A 732 10.29 -24.93 4.44
CA ASN A 732 11.43 -24.25 3.84
C ASN A 732 11.62 -22.84 4.42
N THR A 733 11.66 -22.73 5.74
CA THR A 733 11.93 -21.48 6.46
C THR A 733 12.78 -21.74 7.70
N HIS A 734 13.57 -20.74 8.11
CA HIS A 734 14.36 -20.78 9.34
C HIS A 734 14.40 -19.39 9.95
N VAL A 735 13.95 -19.26 11.19
CA VAL A 735 13.92 -17.99 11.91
C VAL A 735 14.61 -18.12 13.25
N GLY A 736 15.08 -17.01 13.83
CA GLY A 736 15.61 -17.03 15.19
C GLY A 736 16.78 -16.07 15.40
N LEU A 737 17.74 -16.51 16.22
CA LEU A 737 18.97 -15.78 16.50
C LEU A 737 20.01 -16.03 15.41
N VAL A 738 20.86 -15.02 15.14
CA VAL A 738 21.98 -15.12 14.20
C VAL A 738 23.27 -14.56 14.81
N LEU A 739 24.38 -15.26 14.58
CA LEU A 739 25.76 -14.79 14.73
C LEU A 739 26.30 -14.49 13.34
N TRP A 740 26.83 -13.29 13.09
CA TRP A 740 27.26 -12.86 11.75
C TRP A 740 28.59 -12.12 11.79
N ASN A 741 29.44 -12.34 10.77
CA ASN A 741 30.73 -11.66 10.65
C ASN A 741 30.63 -10.21 10.13
N GLY A 742 29.42 -9.74 9.83
CA GLY A 742 29.14 -8.36 9.41
C GLY A 742 29.48 -8.06 7.95
N LYS A 743 29.79 -9.07 7.13
CA LYS A 743 30.16 -8.89 5.72
C LYS A 743 28.95 -9.02 4.80
N GLU A 744 28.76 -8.03 3.95
CA GLU A 744 27.71 -8.01 2.91
C GLU A 744 28.17 -8.65 1.59
N SER A 745 29.47 -8.90 1.41
CA SER A 745 30.04 -9.53 0.22
C SER A 745 31.31 -10.33 0.55
N GLY A 746 31.75 -11.17 -0.40
CA GLY A 746 32.84 -12.11 -0.18
C GLY A 746 32.42 -13.29 0.69
N LYS A 747 33.34 -13.81 1.51
CA LYS A 747 33.02 -14.91 2.46
C LYS A 747 32.20 -14.37 3.63
N VAL A 748 30.90 -14.66 3.58
CA VAL A 748 29.94 -14.32 4.63
C VAL A 748 29.80 -15.50 5.58
N TYR A 749 29.98 -15.26 6.88
CA TYR A 749 29.79 -16.28 7.90
C TYR A 749 28.61 -15.87 8.76
N ALA A 750 27.55 -16.69 8.71
CA ALA A 750 26.33 -16.51 9.47
C ALA A 750 25.88 -17.86 10.02
N VAL A 751 25.85 -18.01 11.35
CA VAL A 751 25.26 -19.17 12.03
C VAL A 751 23.94 -18.73 12.63
N TYR A 752 22.86 -19.42 12.28
CA TYR A 752 21.51 -19.09 12.69
C TYR A 752 20.84 -20.26 13.40
N PHE A 753 20.06 -19.92 14.43
CA PHE A 753 19.50 -20.85 15.40
C PHE A 753 18.06 -20.49 15.74
N GLY A 754 17.16 -21.46 15.60
CA GLY A 754 15.75 -21.31 15.95
C GLY A 754 14.83 -22.23 15.14
N PRO A 755 13.51 -21.96 15.12
CA PRO A 755 12.54 -22.78 14.41
C PRO A 755 12.88 -22.94 12.93
N LYS A 756 12.84 -24.19 12.47
CA LYS A 756 13.07 -24.60 11.09
C LYS A 756 11.89 -25.42 10.59
N ASP A 757 11.41 -25.09 9.40
CA ASP A 757 10.30 -25.75 8.73
C ASP A 757 9.05 -25.88 9.62
N GLN A 758 8.27 -26.94 9.42
CA GLN A 758 7.00 -27.17 10.08
C GLN A 758 7.13 -27.68 11.52
N ASN A 759 8.24 -28.31 11.88
CA ASN A 759 8.32 -29.10 13.09
C ASN A 759 9.71 -29.24 13.70
N ASN A 760 10.71 -28.46 13.29
CA ASN A 760 12.07 -28.58 13.85
C ASN A 760 12.54 -27.31 14.55
N ILE A 761 13.53 -27.45 15.43
CA ILE A 761 14.41 -26.39 15.86
C ILE A 761 15.83 -26.81 15.47
N ALA A 762 16.59 -25.89 14.86
CA ALA A 762 17.88 -26.25 14.28
C ALA A 762 18.93 -25.14 14.44
N ILE A 763 20.20 -25.55 14.43
CA ILE A 763 21.39 -24.73 14.26
C ILE A 763 21.92 -25.03 12.86
N GLU A 764 22.02 -24.01 12.02
CA GLU A 764 22.55 -24.13 10.66
C GLU A 764 23.38 -22.89 10.29
N GLY A 765 24.06 -22.96 9.15
CA GLY A 765 24.70 -21.82 8.53
C GLY A 765 26.17 -22.04 8.22
N SER A 766 26.97 -20.99 8.37
CA SER A 766 28.33 -20.93 7.84
C SER A 766 29.31 -20.22 8.77
N TYR A 767 30.53 -20.76 8.86
CA TYR A 767 31.67 -20.18 9.56
C TYR A 767 32.98 -20.75 8.99
N SER A 768 34.15 -20.33 9.49
CA SER A 768 35.46 -20.70 8.90
C SER A 768 35.66 -22.18 8.60
N ARG A 769 35.04 -23.08 9.37
CA ARG A 769 35.15 -24.54 9.21
C ARG A 769 34.14 -25.13 8.22
N ILE A 770 33.07 -24.43 7.86
CA ILE A 770 32.01 -24.95 6.96
C ILE A 770 31.16 -23.83 6.31
N CYS A 771 30.84 -23.96 5.01
CA CYS A 771 30.02 -22.95 4.31
C CYS A 771 28.52 -23.28 4.20
N GLY A 772 28.11 -24.53 4.36
CA GLY A 772 26.70 -24.96 4.30
C GLY A 772 26.38 -25.97 5.40
N GLY A 773 26.70 -25.63 6.64
CA GLY A 773 26.48 -26.46 7.80
C GLY A 773 24.99 -26.62 8.06
N TRP A 774 24.50 -27.84 7.90
CA TRP A 774 23.24 -28.33 8.47
C TRP A 774 23.58 -29.43 9.47
N ALA A 775 22.64 -29.80 10.34
CA ALA A 775 22.91 -30.63 11.51
C ALA A 775 23.81 -31.87 11.27
N PRO A 776 23.62 -32.69 10.22
CA PRO A 776 24.48 -33.85 9.93
C PRO A 776 25.93 -33.51 9.57
N PHE A 777 26.22 -32.30 9.07
CA PHE A 777 27.59 -31.86 8.83
C PHE A 777 28.18 -31.15 10.04
N MET A 778 27.36 -30.47 10.84
CA MET A 778 27.84 -29.76 12.03
C MET A 778 28.42 -30.73 13.06
N ILE A 779 27.77 -31.87 13.30
CA ILE A 779 28.24 -32.91 14.24
C ILE A 779 29.60 -33.54 13.85
N LEU A 780 30.01 -33.41 12.58
CA LEU A 780 31.28 -33.96 12.08
C LEU A 780 32.46 -32.98 12.25
N ILE A 781 32.19 -31.74 12.66
CA ILE A 781 33.23 -30.73 12.82
C ILE A 781 33.91 -30.94 14.19
N PRO A 782 35.25 -31.00 14.25
CA PRO A 782 35.96 -31.12 15.53
C PRO A 782 35.55 -30.01 16.50
N ASP A 783 35.52 -30.36 17.79
CA ASP A 783 35.19 -29.44 18.90
C ASP A 783 33.75 -28.90 18.89
N THR A 784 32.84 -29.54 18.16
CA THR A 784 31.40 -29.29 18.22
C THR A 784 30.68 -30.41 18.98
N GLU A 785 29.57 -30.11 19.66
CA GLU A 785 28.81 -31.11 20.42
C GLU A 785 27.29 -30.85 20.32
N GLY A 786 26.47 -31.89 20.47
CA GLY A 786 25.00 -31.81 20.47
C GLY A 786 24.32 -32.37 19.23
N ASP A 787 23.00 -32.24 19.19
CA ASP A 787 22.15 -32.84 18.16
C ASP A 787 21.94 -31.91 16.96
N PHE A 788 22.10 -30.59 17.15
CA PHE A 788 21.94 -29.52 16.15
C PHE A 788 20.58 -29.40 15.46
N ILE A 789 19.72 -30.42 15.55
CA ILE A 789 18.34 -30.41 15.11
C ILE A 789 17.49 -31.31 16.03
N ARG A 790 16.31 -30.83 16.41
CA ARG A 790 15.31 -31.61 17.17
C ARG A 790 13.90 -31.32 16.69
N ASN A 791 12.99 -32.27 16.90
CA ASN A 791 11.58 -32.04 16.68
C ASN A 791 11.05 -31.02 17.70
N TYR A 792 10.47 -29.94 17.20
CA TYR A 792 9.92 -28.82 17.93
C TYR A 792 8.71 -28.30 17.14
N PRO A 793 7.47 -28.75 17.44
CA PRO A 793 6.28 -28.40 16.66
C PRO A 793 5.68 -27.03 17.07
N TYR A 794 6.19 -26.40 18.13
CA TYR A 794 5.60 -25.20 18.68
C TYR A 794 5.83 -23.96 17.81
N LYS A 795 4.86 -23.07 17.82
CA LYS A 795 4.90 -21.77 17.12
C LYS A 795 5.60 -20.67 17.93
N THR A 796 5.93 -20.95 19.18
CA THR A 796 6.51 -19.99 20.11
C THR A 796 7.52 -20.70 21.02
N GLY A 797 8.38 -19.95 21.69
CA GLY A 797 9.43 -20.47 22.56
C GLY A 797 10.51 -19.46 22.85
N TRP A 798 11.49 -19.86 23.67
CA TRP A 798 12.67 -19.05 23.91
C TRP A 798 13.90 -19.65 23.25
N LEU A 799 14.78 -18.77 22.77
CA LEU A 799 16.09 -19.08 22.22
C LEU A 799 17.15 -18.38 23.05
N LYS A 800 18.28 -19.04 23.26
CA LYS A 800 19.46 -18.46 23.90
C LYS A 800 20.74 -18.92 23.22
N ILE A 801 21.67 -17.99 23.04
CA ILE A 801 23.06 -18.28 22.70
C ILE A 801 23.92 -17.82 23.86
N LYS A 802 24.78 -18.70 24.38
CA LYS A 802 25.79 -18.38 25.38
C LYS A 802 27.16 -18.47 24.74
N ALA A 803 27.94 -17.40 24.85
CA ALA A 803 29.29 -17.30 24.34
C ALA A 803 30.31 -17.28 25.49
N VAL A 804 31.37 -18.07 25.32
CA VAL A 804 32.58 -18.03 26.15
C VAL A 804 33.77 -18.02 25.20
N GLU A 805 34.44 -16.88 25.08
CA GLU A 805 35.50 -16.61 24.10
C GLU A 805 35.02 -16.89 22.66
N ASN A 806 35.49 -17.97 22.04
CA ASN A 806 35.14 -18.43 20.70
C ASN A 806 34.22 -19.67 20.69
N GLU A 807 33.68 -20.05 21.85
CA GLU A 807 32.72 -21.14 22.01
C GLU A 807 31.29 -20.59 22.13
N TYR A 808 30.36 -21.12 21.33
CA TYR A 808 28.95 -20.73 21.32
C TYR A 808 28.06 -21.94 21.58
N SER A 809 27.29 -21.89 22.66
CA SER A 809 26.29 -22.91 23.04
C SER A 809 24.87 -22.40 22.80
N PHE A 810 24.02 -23.24 22.25
CA PHE A 810 22.66 -22.90 21.81
C PHE A 810 21.64 -23.66 22.66
N PHE A 811 20.70 -22.92 23.23
CA PHE A 811 19.66 -23.45 24.10
C PHE A 811 18.28 -22.97 23.68
N TYR A 812 17.26 -23.80 23.87
CA TYR A 812 15.87 -23.42 23.67
C TYR A 812 15.00 -23.79 24.87
N ARG A 813 13.80 -23.23 24.90
CA ARG A 813 12.78 -23.57 25.89
C ARG A 813 11.42 -23.65 25.22
N GLU A 814 10.76 -24.78 25.41
CA GLU A 814 9.41 -25.03 24.92
C GLU A 814 8.37 -24.18 25.67
N PRO A 815 7.20 -23.90 25.06
CA PRO A 815 6.13 -23.17 25.73
C PRO A 815 5.70 -23.89 27.02
N GLY A 816 5.59 -23.15 28.12
CA GLY A 816 5.20 -23.69 29.42
C GLY A 816 6.31 -24.40 30.20
N SER A 817 7.51 -24.57 29.63
CA SER A 817 8.69 -25.06 30.34
C SER A 817 9.46 -23.90 31.00
N GLU A 818 10.03 -24.15 32.18
CA GLU A 818 10.97 -23.22 32.82
C GLU A 818 12.44 -23.55 32.49
N ASP A 819 12.73 -24.78 32.04
CA ASP A 819 14.08 -25.31 31.85
C ASP A 819 14.64 -25.02 30.46
N TRP A 820 15.93 -24.69 30.39
CA TRP A 820 16.66 -24.53 29.14
C TRP A 820 17.20 -25.87 28.64
N GLU A 821 16.83 -26.25 27.42
CA GLU A 821 17.34 -27.43 26.74
C GLU A 821 18.54 -27.10 25.86
N PHE A 822 19.60 -27.89 25.98
CA PHE A 822 20.80 -27.77 25.17
C PHE A 822 20.59 -28.42 23.80
N LEU A 823 20.81 -27.67 22.71
CA LEU A 823 20.70 -28.19 21.34
C LEU A 823 22.06 -28.50 20.72
N GLY A 824 23.06 -27.69 21.01
CA GLY A 824 24.42 -27.91 20.52
C GLY A 824 25.39 -26.78 20.83
N LYS A 825 26.64 -26.99 20.42
CA LYS A 825 27.76 -26.08 20.65
C LYS A 825 28.71 -26.11 19.46
N ILE A 826 29.25 -24.94 19.14
CA ILE A 826 30.33 -24.80 18.15
C ILE A 826 31.52 -24.04 18.72
N VAL A 827 32.69 -24.30 18.15
CA VAL A 827 33.93 -23.56 18.41
C VAL A 827 34.42 -22.96 17.10
N THR A 828 34.62 -21.64 17.08
CA THR A 828 35.05 -20.88 15.90
C THR A 828 36.46 -20.33 16.04
N ASN A 829 36.94 -19.60 15.03
CA ASN A 829 38.15 -18.79 15.21
C ASN A 829 37.86 -17.58 16.12
N PRO A 830 38.82 -17.11 16.93
CA PRO A 830 38.65 -15.92 17.75
C PRO A 830 38.17 -14.71 16.92
N HIS A 831 37.18 -13.98 17.45
CA HIS A 831 36.57 -12.81 16.81
C HIS A 831 36.00 -13.03 15.40
N GLU A 832 35.61 -14.28 15.06
CA GLU A 832 35.02 -14.60 13.75
C GLU A 832 33.67 -13.90 13.52
N PHE A 833 32.84 -13.81 14.55
CA PHE A 833 31.57 -13.07 14.51
C PHE A 833 31.73 -11.70 15.17
N THR A 834 31.13 -10.69 14.54
CA THR A 834 31.14 -9.31 15.03
C THR A 834 29.73 -8.81 15.37
N LYS A 835 28.71 -9.54 14.92
CA LYS A 835 27.30 -9.20 15.05
C LYS A 835 26.50 -10.33 15.66
N VAL A 836 25.48 -9.98 16.44
CA VAL A 836 24.45 -10.89 16.96
C VAL A 836 23.08 -10.25 16.81
N GLY A 837 22.05 -11.02 16.51
CA GLY A 837 20.70 -10.48 16.40
C GLY A 837 19.67 -11.47 15.90
N LEU A 838 18.77 -10.99 15.06
CA LEU A 838 17.57 -11.69 14.61
C LEU A 838 17.64 -11.92 13.10
N ILE A 839 17.13 -13.07 12.66
CA ILE A 839 17.05 -13.45 11.25
C ILE A 839 15.70 -14.08 10.93
N ALA A 840 15.23 -13.83 9.70
CA ALA A 840 14.17 -14.62 9.08
C ALA A 840 14.64 -15.06 7.69
N LYS A 841 14.39 -16.32 7.35
CA LYS A 841 14.91 -16.94 6.13
C LYS A 841 13.81 -17.77 5.47
N ALA A 842 13.65 -17.63 4.17
CA ALA A 842 12.67 -18.39 3.40
C ALA A 842 13.24 -18.83 2.05
N TRP A 843 12.92 -20.06 1.63
CA TRP A 843 13.31 -20.58 0.32
C TRP A 843 12.09 -20.77 -0.60
N PHE A 844 12.36 -20.85 -1.91
CA PHE A 844 11.35 -21.06 -2.95
C PHE A 844 10.24 -20.01 -2.88
N LEU A 845 8.97 -20.44 -3.01
CA LEU A 845 7.78 -19.59 -3.07
C LEU A 845 7.19 -19.24 -1.70
N ASN A 846 7.83 -19.65 -0.60
CA ASN A 846 7.29 -19.45 0.75
C ASN A 846 7.79 -18.14 1.37
N SER A 847 6.94 -17.44 2.11
CA SER A 847 7.32 -16.31 2.97
C SER A 847 7.18 -16.69 4.44
N VAL A 848 7.82 -15.91 5.33
CA VAL A 848 7.69 -16.12 6.78
C VAL A 848 7.62 -14.81 7.54
N LYS A 849 6.71 -14.74 8.51
CA LYS A 849 6.57 -13.68 9.52
C LYS A 849 6.91 -14.28 10.88
N VAL A 850 7.75 -13.61 11.64
CA VAL A 850 8.10 -13.98 13.02
C VAL A 850 8.18 -12.72 13.87
N THR A 851 7.63 -12.80 15.08
CA THR A 851 7.69 -11.74 16.07
C THR A 851 8.63 -12.19 17.19
N PHE A 852 9.59 -11.34 17.52
CA PHE A 852 10.53 -11.54 18.60
C PHE A 852 10.19 -10.60 19.74
N SER A 853 10.22 -11.06 20.98
CA SER A 853 10.08 -10.20 22.16
C SER A 853 11.20 -10.47 23.16
N ASP A 854 11.37 -9.54 24.10
CA ASP A 854 12.25 -9.72 25.25
C ASP A 854 13.71 -10.00 24.86
N PHE A 855 14.15 -9.41 23.74
CA PHE A 855 15.53 -9.49 23.31
C PHE A 855 16.46 -8.89 24.37
N LYS A 856 17.39 -9.71 24.84
CA LYS A 856 18.26 -9.36 25.95
C LYS A 856 19.66 -9.88 25.71
N ILE A 857 20.67 -9.03 25.85
CA ILE A 857 22.07 -9.41 25.90
C ILE A 857 22.60 -9.11 27.30
N GLU A 858 23.27 -10.08 27.92
CA GLU A 858 23.89 -9.99 29.23
C GLU A 858 25.38 -10.37 29.14
N TRP A 859 26.24 -9.71 29.93
CA TRP A 859 27.69 -9.97 29.95
C TRP A 859 28.33 -9.57 31.28
#